data_AF-A0A5J4VMZ1-F1
#
_entry.id   AF-A0A5J4VMZ1-F1
#
_cell.length_a   1.000
_cell.length_b   1.000
_cell.length_c   1.000
_cell.angle_alpha   90.00
_cell.angle_beta   90.00
_cell.angle_gamma   90.00
#
_symmetry.space_group_name_H-M   'P 1'
#
loop_
_entity.id
_entity.type
_entity.pdbx_description
1 polymer ?
#
loop_
_entity_poly.entity_id
_entity_poly.type
_entity_poly.pdbx_seq_one_letter_code
_entity_poly.pdbx_strand_id
1 'polypeptide(L)'
;MNKDYLETAKTTGSLEYSKSQIGDFSKKQIVENFIQQSMKQNTDPLQQDIVSAKSQKSLQNNLSSENLLSAKSYKSIASQKQSQQYVKGVVYIDNVQIREFPEIFGSSKLYPQLDFSLGLGGKVTPASKQTCNYDYVNDRIELSYDPNCRDNKTDLRIKVYKNEKQEKDNYIGTETVDILPALNKQFPVDITIRQQGSSFGRVMFNMKYVSEDMINHENDLQQLKSKRQTDDQKSIKDSHTKEYSDGQYEHDEEMKKLQMERNSKLEKIKKLVDEKNQLEEDSKKQQEEKLLKEAEIKRLEMEKIKKEVEIQLLEEERIRKLEELKKLEQLNRMYKEEMKKLEEERLRKEEEIKKIESERLKKIDDLKKQESERRNIKEETQKQQEERLKKEYEIKQLETSRTRKENEQQQLVLRRSKYQEDMKRLESERQRKEDEIKKIDQERKLKEDERSKAGITDRSYNMQMKEYYEKVRKQYEVRLMEEQRVRLQEEKKKRELMVSQEDDLRKLEIDKIRTEFQIKMLEDERIQREKEGQQKLSDKIKHEEEMKQLDQEKARIQEQIRKIEEEKNKKEADKKILESERRKYEGETKLKEEERIRKEAELKMIESDRAHKEEERDRQISKRSRYEEDKKKLQTEKQRKELELKNLEEEGIKKCFERRMQEEQRKNIEIDLKRQEERIKMEMEIKLLEEERIRKEAETQQQADIKKKQEEELKRLESQRVKKEYEVNRLESERVKKQKETQNQDLVMDQFEYETKEQEKERIKIELEIQKLHEECLRKQKEVNQQESERQKYIDDMKKLESDRIRNENEIKQLESERIRRQDERKKSESERSHQKAETKQQEEERIKKEYEIQRLTDELLRKNEEKKNQLTQRKQKEFQMVNLDTQRVIKEIELN
;
A
#
# COMPACT_ATOMS: atom_id res chain seq x y z
N MET A 1 -47.52 -3.14 27.08
CA MET A 1 -47.71 -3.98 28.28
C MET A 1 -46.34 -4.33 28.81
N ASN A 2 -46.19 -4.26 30.14
CA ASN A 2 -45.07 -4.76 30.97
C ASN A 2 -43.67 -4.16 30.69
N LYS A 3 -42.95 -3.51 31.64
CA LYS A 3 -42.71 -3.78 33.10
C LYS A 3 -42.04 -5.12 33.35
N ASP A 4 -41.12 -5.31 34.28
CA ASP A 4 -40.22 -4.45 35.07
C ASP A 4 -38.86 -5.24 35.06
N TYR A 5 -37.69 -4.66 35.33
CA TYR A 5 -37.12 -4.63 36.69
C TYR A 5 -35.92 -3.68 36.78
N LEU A 6 -35.72 -3.14 37.98
CA LEU A 6 -34.82 -2.04 38.32
C LEU A 6 -34.06 -2.40 39.63
N GLU A 7 -33.13 -1.54 40.06
CA GLU A 7 -32.43 -1.52 41.39
C GLU A 7 -31.24 -2.49 41.58
N THR A 8 -30.16 -2.20 42.33
CA THR A 8 -29.61 -1.00 43.07
C THR A 8 -28.06 -1.17 43.18
N ALA A 9 -27.17 -0.30 43.71
CA ALA A 9 -27.16 1.03 44.37
C ALA A 9 -25.77 1.71 44.14
N LYS A 10 -25.62 3.06 44.10
CA LYS A 10 -25.16 4.02 45.15
C LYS A 10 -23.88 3.60 45.91
N THR A 11 -22.80 4.39 45.94
CA THR A 11 -22.64 5.68 46.69
C THR A 11 -21.72 6.70 45.97
N THR A 12 -22.14 7.95 45.73
CA THR A 12 -21.81 9.21 46.49
C THR A 12 -20.31 9.56 46.64
N GLY A 13 -19.86 10.80 46.43
CA GLY A 13 -20.63 12.05 46.26
C GLY A 13 -19.84 13.26 45.74
N SER A 14 -20.58 14.36 45.55
CA SER A 14 -20.17 15.62 44.91
C SER A 14 -19.57 16.64 45.87
N LEU A 15 -18.77 17.59 45.36
CA LEU A 15 -18.79 18.99 45.79
C LEU A 15 -18.07 19.91 44.78
N GLU A 16 -18.85 20.63 43.97
CA GLU A 16 -18.44 21.90 43.36
C GLU A 16 -18.42 23.02 44.42
N TYR A 17 -17.67 24.12 44.22
CA TYR A 17 -18.23 25.49 44.33
C TYR A 17 -17.27 26.62 43.85
N SER A 18 -17.84 27.51 43.03
CA SER A 18 -17.55 28.97 42.85
C SER A 18 -16.14 29.57 42.65
N LYS A 19 -15.91 30.07 41.42
CA LYS A 19 -15.73 31.51 41.04
C LYS A 19 -15.12 32.54 42.02
N SER A 20 -14.05 33.20 41.58
CA SER A 20 -13.89 34.69 41.48
C SER A 20 -12.65 34.99 40.61
N GLN A 21 -12.71 35.72 39.49
CA GLN A 21 -12.90 37.16 39.23
C GLN A 21 -11.70 38.09 39.51
N ILE A 22 -11.17 38.65 38.40
CA ILE A 22 -10.64 40.02 38.20
C ILE A 22 -9.28 40.37 38.85
N GLY A 23 -8.36 40.92 38.04
CA GLY A 23 -7.10 41.48 38.52
C GLY A 23 -6.08 41.89 37.45
N ASP A 24 -6.44 42.73 36.48
CA ASP A 24 -5.43 43.52 35.76
C ASP A 24 -4.68 44.42 36.75
N PHE A 25 -3.33 44.54 36.66
CA PHE A 25 -2.68 45.85 36.70
C PHE A 25 -1.20 45.86 36.27
N SER A 26 -0.88 46.90 35.50
CA SER A 26 0.38 47.26 34.86
C SER A 26 1.59 47.53 35.77
N LYS A 27 2.78 47.13 35.28
CA LYS A 27 4.12 47.80 35.32
C LYS A 27 4.47 48.79 36.47
N LYS A 28 5.67 48.59 37.07
CA LYS A 28 6.83 49.53 37.17
C LYS A 28 7.61 49.45 38.51
N GLN A 29 8.93 49.33 38.36
CA GLN A 29 10.01 50.09 39.05
C GLN A 29 10.39 49.85 40.54
N ILE A 30 11.74 49.77 40.72
CA ILE A 30 12.60 50.49 41.69
C ILE A 30 12.97 49.82 43.06
N VAL A 31 14.30 49.58 43.19
CA VAL A 31 15.20 49.77 44.37
C VAL A 31 14.91 48.92 45.63
N GLU A 32 15.76 47.97 46.08
CA GLU A 32 17.17 48.02 46.55
C GLU A 32 17.31 48.38 48.05
N ASN A 33 18.27 47.70 48.72
CA ASN A 33 18.85 47.90 50.07
C ASN A 33 18.30 47.13 51.31
N PHE A 34 19.31 46.63 52.06
CA PHE A 34 19.40 46.48 53.53
C PHE A 34 18.57 45.41 54.28
N ILE A 35 19.00 44.84 55.42
CA ILE A 35 20.35 44.41 55.90
C ILE A 35 20.24 43.54 57.19
N GLN A 36 21.20 42.62 57.40
CA GLN A 36 21.67 42.04 58.69
C GLN A 36 20.76 41.18 59.62
N GLN A 37 21.50 40.45 60.49
CA GLN A 37 21.12 39.69 61.69
C GLN A 37 20.32 38.39 61.42
N SER A 38 20.64 37.23 62.03
CA SER A 38 21.59 36.86 63.11
C SER A 38 22.02 35.39 62.88
N MET A 39 23.09 34.80 63.45
CA MET A 39 23.68 35.00 64.78
C MET A 39 25.21 34.89 64.82
N LYS A 40 25.82 35.57 65.79
CA LYS A 40 27.07 35.14 66.46
C LYS A 40 26.68 34.44 67.78
N GLN A 41 27.57 33.60 68.32
CA GLN A 41 28.18 33.72 69.66
C GLN A 41 29.22 32.59 69.80
N ASN A 42 30.49 32.94 70.05
CA ASN A 42 31.24 32.77 71.33
C ASN A 42 31.79 31.33 71.47
N THR A 43 33.02 31.04 71.91
CA THR A 43 34.03 31.66 72.81
C THR A 43 35.43 31.19 72.38
N ASP A 44 36.60 31.73 72.74
CA ASP A 44 37.20 32.99 73.21
C ASP A 44 38.74 32.69 73.27
N PRO A 45 39.67 33.66 73.46
CA PRO A 45 41.08 33.51 73.04
C PRO A 45 42.13 33.48 74.19
N LEU A 46 43.34 34.04 73.95
CA LEU A 46 44.59 34.03 74.74
C LEU A 46 45.46 32.79 74.42
N GLN A 47 46.80 32.82 74.30
CA GLN A 47 47.89 33.82 74.41
C GLN A 47 49.14 33.14 73.78
N GLN A 48 50.26 33.74 73.33
CA GLN A 48 50.76 35.11 73.32
C GLN A 48 51.86 35.24 72.23
N ASP A 49 52.32 36.47 72.01
CA ASP A 49 53.45 37.00 71.22
C ASP A 49 54.78 36.17 71.31
N ILE A 50 55.89 36.38 70.57
CA ILE A 50 56.56 37.57 69.98
C ILE A 50 57.45 37.05 68.80
N VAL A 51 57.73 37.76 67.69
CA VAL A 51 59.01 38.49 67.42
C VAL A 51 59.02 39.03 65.97
N SER A 52 59.37 40.31 65.81
CA SER A 52 59.84 41.07 64.61
C SER A 52 59.19 40.79 63.23
N ALA A 53 58.59 41.74 62.51
CA ALA A 53 58.97 43.14 62.27
C ALA A 53 60.38 43.34 61.65
N LYS A 54 60.63 42.76 60.45
CA LYS A 54 61.68 43.22 59.49
C LYS A 54 61.61 42.55 58.09
N SER A 55 60.51 42.69 57.33
CA SER A 55 60.55 42.53 55.86
C SER A 55 59.32 43.14 55.15
N GLN A 56 59.22 44.46 55.13
CA GLN A 56 58.23 45.20 54.32
C GLN A 56 58.92 46.37 53.60
N LYS A 57 59.76 46.09 52.59
CA LYS A 57 60.27 47.15 51.68
C LYS A 57 60.86 46.71 50.32
N SER A 58 60.59 45.49 49.83
CA SER A 58 61.17 45.00 48.55
C SER A 58 60.18 44.39 47.54
N LEU A 59 58.88 44.32 47.85
CA LEU A 59 57.87 43.62 47.02
C LEU A 59 56.94 44.54 46.19
N GLN A 60 57.33 45.79 45.94
CA GLN A 60 56.51 46.75 45.17
C GLN A 60 57.00 47.07 43.74
N ASN A 61 58.16 46.57 43.31
CA ASN A 61 58.77 46.96 42.01
C ASN A 61 58.60 45.95 40.86
N ASN A 62 57.96 44.79 41.06
CA ASN A 62 57.82 43.75 40.02
C ASN A 62 56.39 43.55 39.46
N LEU A 63 55.38 44.36 39.87
CA LEU A 63 53.99 44.22 39.38
C LEU A 63 53.63 45.08 38.15
N SER A 64 54.55 45.88 37.62
CA SER A 64 54.24 46.92 36.62
C SER A 64 54.53 46.56 35.16
N SER A 65 55.11 45.39 34.86
CA SER A 65 55.54 45.00 33.50
C SER A 65 54.70 43.90 32.85
N GLU A 66 54.06 42.99 33.58
CA GLU A 66 53.26 41.89 32.97
C GLU A 66 51.90 42.35 32.44
N ASN A 67 51.33 43.47 32.93
CA ASN A 67 50.00 43.95 32.52
C ASN A 67 49.97 44.71 31.17
N LEU A 68 51.11 45.02 30.54
CA LEU A 68 51.14 45.80 29.28
C LEU A 68 51.15 44.97 28.00
N LEU A 69 51.47 43.67 28.06
CA LEU A 69 51.57 42.80 26.87
C LEU A 69 50.29 42.02 26.56
N SER A 70 49.45 41.74 27.57
CA SER A 70 48.12 41.13 27.36
C SER A 70 47.14 42.08 26.64
N ALA A 71 47.20 43.38 26.94
CA ALA A 71 46.22 44.37 26.50
C ALA A 71 46.20 44.70 24.98
N LYS A 72 47.13 44.16 24.18
CA LYS A 72 47.20 44.41 22.73
C LYS A 72 46.50 43.35 21.87
N SER A 73 46.18 42.17 22.41
CA SER A 73 45.48 41.11 21.66
C SER A 73 43.94 41.26 21.69
N TYR A 74 43.37 41.68 22.82
CA TYR A 74 41.92 41.66 23.04
C TYR A 74 41.10 42.80 22.38
N LYS A 75 41.69 43.62 21.50
CA LYS A 75 41.00 44.78 20.88
C LYS A 75 40.40 44.55 19.48
N SER A 76 40.65 43.42 18.81
CA SER A 76 40.06 43.13 17.48
C SER A 76 38.71 42.40 17.52
N ILE A 77 38.39 41.70 18.61
CA ILE A 77 37.24 40.77 18.68
C ILE A 77 35.90 41.50 18.94
N ALA A 78 35.92 42.71 19.51
CA ALA A 78 34.72 43.43 19.94
C ALA A 78 33.82 43.96 18.80
N SER A 79 34.24 43.87 17.54
CA SER A 79 33.61 44.59 16.40
C SER A 79 32.93 43.72 15.35
N GLN A 80 32.93 42.38 15.48
CA GLN A 80 32.28 41.47 14.51
C GLN A 80 31.09 40.72 15.14
N LYS A 81 29.92 41.36 15.15
CA LYS A 81 28.64 40.78 15.60
C LYS A 81 27.79 40.13 14.51
N GLN A 82 28.29 39.98 13.27
CA GLN A 82 27.50 39.54 12.11
C GLN A 82 27.97 38.25 11.41
N SER A 83 29.00 37.57 11.93
CA SER A 83 29.36 36.22 11.51
C SER A 83 30.09 35.48 12.64
N GLN A 84 29.37 35.13 13.71
CA GLN A 84 29.87 34.16 14.69
C GLN A 84 29.86 32.78 14.05
N GLN A 85 30.86 32.53 13.21
CA GLN A 85 31.06 31.25 12.57
C GLN A 85 31.47 30.23 13.63
N TYR A 86 30.83 29.05 13.59
CA TYR A 86 31.22 27.93 14.42
C TYR A 86 32.69 27.58 14.16
N VAL A 87 33.48 27.42 15.22
CA VAL A 87 34.92 27.13 15.18
C VAL A 87 35.20 25.74 15.75
N LYS A 88 36.33 25.12 15.38
CA LYS A 88 36.73 23.85 15.98
C LYS A 88 37.01 24.03 17.48
N GLY A 89 36.62 23.08 18.32
CA GLY A 89 36.72 23.23 19.77
C GLY A 89 36.13 22.07 20.58
N VAL A 90 35.92 22.30 21.88
CA VAL A 90 35.36 21.33 22.83
C VAL A 90 34.19 21.95 23.59
N VAL A 91 33.07 21.23 23.64
CA VAL A 91 31.91 21.55 24.47
C VAL A 91 32.02 20.78 25.78
N TYR A 92 32.16 21.53 26.87
CA TYR A 92 32.10 21.04 28.23
C TYR A 92 30.67 21.14 28.76
N ILE A 93 30.21 20.07 29.40
CA ILE A 93 28.92 19.97 30.06
C ILE A 93 29.18 19.55 31.51
N ASP A 94 28.69 20.33 32.46
CA ASP A 94 28.87 20.13 33.90
C ASP A 94 27.57 20.37 34.68
N ASN A 95 27.52 19.95 35.96
CA ASN A 95 26.35 20.08 36.83
C ASN A 95 25.05 19.53 36.20
N VAL A 96 25.08 18.33 35.62
CA VAL A 96 23.90 17.73 34.99
C VAL A 96 22.90 17.27 36.06
N GLN A 97 21.65 17.72 35.94
CA GLN A 97 20.55 17.45 36.85
C GLN A 97 19.29 17.05 36.07
N ILE A 98 18.51 16.13 36.63
CA ILE A 98 17.20 15.73 36.11
C ILE A 98 16.13 16.11 37.13
N ARG A 99 15.05 16.75 36.67
CA ARG A 99 13.92 17.22 37.50
C ARG A 99 12.58 16.96 36.84
N GLU A 100 11.51 16.86 37.62
CA GLU A 100 10.12 16.79 37.14
C GLU A 100 9.80 15.58 36.24
N PHE A 101 10.65 14.54 36.27
CA PHE A 101 10.33 13.26 35.61
C PHE A 101 9.29 12.50 36.44
N PRO A 102 8.21 11.98 35.82
CA PRO A 102 7.13 11.32 36.54
C PRO A 102 7.62 10.02 37.18
N GLU A 103 7.26 9.83 38.45
CA GLU A 103 7.30 8.52 39.08
C GLU A 103 6.22 7.64 38.43
N ILE A 104 6.65 6.76 37.52
CA ILE A 104 5.74 5.82 36.86
C ILE A 104 5.22 4.85 37.93
N PHE A 105 3.95 4.97 38.29
CA PHE A 105 3.29 4.11 39.28
C PHE A 105 3.17 2.67 38.74
N GLY A 106 4.10 1.82 39.14
CA GLY A 106 4.18 0.41 38.72
C GLY A 106 5.47 -0.25 39.19
N SER A 107 5.67 -1.52 38.83
CA SER A 107 6.85 -2.30 39.24
C SER A 107 8.17 -1.87 38.58
N SER A 108 8.13 -1.11 37.49
CA SER A 108 9.34 -0.63 36.78
C SER A 108 9.70 0.82 37.14
N LYS A 109 10.49 0.98 38.22
CA LYS A 109 11.09 2.26 38.59
C LYS A 109 11.85 2.88 37.42
N LEU A 110 11.66 4.17 37.16
CA LEU A 110 12.35 4.90 36.11
C LEU A 110 13.76 5.29 36.57
N TYR A 111 14.77 4.73 35.90
CA TYR A 111 16.18 5.05 36.09
C TYR A 111 16.70 5.81 34.87
N PRO A 112 16.47 7.13 34.77
CA PRO A 112 16.93 7.89 33.61
C PRO A 112 18.45 7.82 33.44
N GLN A 113 18.88 7.78 32.18
CA GLN A 113 20.24 7.84 31.67
C GLN A 113 20.24 8.82 30.49
N LEU A 114 21.25 9.69 30.40
CA LEU A 114 21.34 10.75 29.39
C LEU A 114 22.43 10.44 28.37
N ASP A 115 22.11 10.54 27.08
CA ASP A 115 23.07 10.49 25.96
C ASP A 115 23.21 11.89 25.37
N PHE A 116 24.39 12.49 25.54
CA PHE A 116 24.76 13.78 24.99
C PHE A 116 25.57 13.56 23.71
N SER A 117 25.00 13.94 22.56
CA SER A 117 25.57 13.70 21.24
C SER A 117 25.71 14.99 20.42
N LEU A 118 26.88 15.19 19.81
CA LEU A 118 27.24 16.36 19.03
C LEU A 118 28.12 15.94 17.85
N GLY A 119 27.64 16.19 16.63
CA GLY A 119 28.26 15.65 15.41
C GLY A 119 28.37 14.11 15.44
N LEU A 120 29.60 13.60 15.27
CA LEU A 120 29.94 12.18 15.35
C LEU A 120 30.27 11.70 16.78
N GLY A 121 30.42 12.61 17.74
CA GLY A 121 30.77 12.30 19.12
C GLY A 121 29.53 12.13 20.01
N GLY A 122 29.61 11.22 20.98
CA GLY A 122 28.58 11.06 22.01
C GLY A 122 29.15 10.52 23.32
N LYS A 123 28.57 10.95 24.44
CA LYS A 123 28.87 10.45 25.78
C LYS A 123 27.58 10.24 26.56
N VAL A 124 27.49 9.07 27.19
CA VAL A 124 26.32 8.66 27.98
C VAL A 124 26.66 8.76 29.47
N THR A 125 25.77 9.33 30.28
CA THR A 125 25.93 9.34 31.74
C THR A 125 25.85 7.92 32.31
N PRO A 126 26.27 7.70 33.56
CA PRO A 126 25.77 6.59 34.36
C PRO A 126 24.24 6.59 34.41
N ALA A 127 23.64 5.48 34.82
CA ALA A 127 22.24 5.48 35.20
C ALA A 127 22.06 6.10 36.58
N SER A 128 21.02 6.92 36.73
CA SER A 128 20.59 7.48 38.01
C SER A 128 20.29 6.40 39.08
N LYS A 129 20.46 6.75 40.36
CA LYS A 129 20.32 5.80 41.48
C LYS A 129 18.94 5.86 42.13
N GLN A 130 17.99 5.06 41.64
CA GLN A 130 16.67 4.82 42.27
C GLN A 130 15.74 6.05 42.41
N THR A 131 15.98 7.12 41.65
CA THR A 131 15.16 8.34 41.66
C THR A 131 15.01 8.93 40.26
N CYS A 132 13.82 9.45 39.97
CA CYS A 132 13.52 10.18 38.74
C CYS A 132 14.14 11.60 38.76
N ASN A 133 14.40 12.14 39.96
CA ASN A 133 15.10 13.40 40.17
C ASN A 133 16.54 13.11 40.64
N TYR A 134 17.54 13.30 39.80
CA TYR A 134 18.92 12.88 40.07
C TYR A 134 19.95 13.96 39.70
N ASP A 135 21.03 14.04 40.48
CA ASP A 135 22.17 14.93 40.22
C ASP A 135 23.42 14.10 39.91
N TYR A 136 23.99 14.33 38.72
CA TYR A 136 25.20 13.69 38.25
C TYR A 136 26.43 14.44 38.78
N VAL A 137 26.62 14.35 40.10
CA VAL A 137 27.72 15.03 40.81
C VAL A 137 29.07 14.48 40.35
N ASN A 138 29.99 15.38 40.00
CA ASN A 138 31.32 15.12 39.44
C ASN A 138 31.37 14.61 37.99
N ASP A 139 30.24 14.38 37.31
CA ASP A 139 30.25 14.02 35.89
C ASP A 139 30.47 15.28 35.03
N ARG A 140 31.72 15.46 34.55
CA ARG A 140 32.06 16.42 33.50
C ARG A 140 32.12 15.70 32.16
N ILE A 141 31.24 16.09 31.25
CA ILE A 141 31.17 15.56 29.89
C ILE A 141 31.94 16.52 28.96
N GLU A 142 32.73 15.94 28.05
CA GLU A 142 33.55 16.70 27.10
C GLU A 142 33.29 16.13 25.70
N LEU A 143 32.80 16.95 24.79
CA LEU A 143 32.47 16.58 23.41
C LEU A 143 33.29 17.45 22.44
N SER A 144 34.04 16.83 21.54
CA SER A 144 34.72 17.55 20.47
C SER A 144 33.71 18.02 19.42
N TYR A 145 33.91 19.24 18.92
CA TYR A 145 33.12 19.83 17.86
C TYR A 145 34.04 20.32 16.73
N ASP A 146 33.75 19.89 15.50
CA ASP A 146 34.44 20.32 14.29
C ASP A 146 33.39 20.71 13.23
N PRO A 147 33.33 22.00 12.80
CA PRO A 147 32.36 22.48 11.82
C PRO A 147 32.59 21.96 10.38
N ASN A 148 33.64 21.16 10.16
CA ASN A 148 33.95 20.54 8.87
C ASN A 148 33.49 19.08 8.78
N CYS A 149 33.03 18.46 9.87
CA CYS A 149 32.53 17.09 9.87
C CYS A 149 31.16 17.01 9.19
N ARG A 150 31.06 16.27 8.07
CA ARG A 150 29.91 16.23 7.13
C ARG A 150 28.49 16.19 7.74
N ASP A 151 28.30 15.66 8.94
CA ASP A 151 27.00 15.58 9.61
C ASP A 151 26.55 16.87 10.33
N ASN A 152 27.43 17.88 10.43
CA ASN A 152 27.19 19.33 10.62
C ASN A 152 26.00 19.84 11.45
N LYS A 153 25.51 19.06 12.42
CA LYS A 153 24.54 19.52 13.43
C LYS A 153 25.29 20.34 14.48
N THR A 154 25.02 21.64 14.45
CA THR A 154 25.43 22.65 15.44
C THR A 154 24.85 22.37 16.82
N ASP A 155 23.74 21.63 16.86
CA ASP A 155 22.95 21.45 18.06
C ASP A 155 23.41 20.21 18.83
N LEU A 156 23.71 20.42 20.12
CA LEU A 156 23.86 19.35 21.09
C LEU A 156 22.52 18.63 21.23
N ARG A 157 22.48 17.34 20.88
CA ARG A 157 21.29 16.50 21.04
C ARG A 157 21.40 15.70 22.33
N ILE A 158 20.45 15.94 23.22
CA ILE A 158 20.24 15.18 24.44
C ILE A 158 19.18 14.11 24.13
N LYS A 159 19.45 12.85 24.47
CA LYS A 159 18.42 11.80 24.53
C LYS A 159 18.33 11.28 25.95
N VAL A 160 17.14 10.85 26.35
CA VAL A 160 16.91 10.23 27.66
C VAL A 160 16.42 8.79 27.47
N TYR A 161 17.03 7.89 28.23
CA TYR A 161 16.75 6.46 28.22
C TYR A 161 16.38 5.98 29.63
N LYS A 162 15.49 4.98 29.73
CA LYS A 162 15.18 4.22 30.94
C LYS A 162 16.20 3.09 31.06
N ASN A 163 17.06 3.06 32.07
CA ASN A 163 18.01 1.97 32.24
C ASN A 163 17.35 0.71 32.82
N GLU A 164 16.65 -0.06 31.98
CA GLU A 164 16.06 -1.34 32.33
C GLU A 164 16.74 -2.50 31.58
N LYS A 165 17.24 -3.50 32.32
CA LYS A 165 18.12 -4.56 31.78
C LYS A 165 17.44 -5.55 30.84
N GLN A 166 16.11 -5.53 30.72
CA GLN A 166 15.34 -6.58 30.04
C GLN A 166 14.52 -6.07 28.83
N GLU A 167 14.27 -4.76 28.72
CA GLU A 167 13.50 -4.20 27.61
C GLU A 167 14.41 -3.58 26.54
N LYS A 168 14.04 -3.80 25.28
CA LYS A 168 14.84 -3.40 24.11
C LYS A 168 14.62 -1.92 23.73
N ASP A 169 13.45 -1.37 24.04
CA ASP A 169 13.01 -0.07 23.56
C ASP A 169 12.90 0.94 24.72
N ASN A 170 14.05 1.17 25.36
CA ASN A 170 14.24 1.99 26.56
C ASN A 170 14.20 3.53 26.32
N TYR A 171 13.73 4.00 25.17
CA TYR A 171 13.84 5.41 24.77
C TYR A 171 12.66 6.27 25.28
N ILE A 172 12.97 7.36 26.00
CA ILE A 172 11.97 8.27 26.57
C ILE A 172 11.71 9.46 25.64
N GLY A 173 12.76 10.19 25.25
CA GLY A 173 12.64 11.41 24.45
C GLY A 173 13.99 12.01 24.06
N THR A 174 13.96 13.04 23.21
CA THR A 174 15.14 13.78 22.76
C THR A 174 14.82 15.27 22.60
N GLU A 175 15.81 16.11 22.83
CA GLU A 175 15.73 17.56 22.63
C GLU A 175 17.10 18.07 22.13
N THR A 176 17.13 19.25 21.51
CA THR A 176 18.34 19.83 20.88
C THR A 176 18.61 21.24 21.38
N VAL A 177 19.88 21.56 21.62
CA VAL A 177 20.34 22.85 22.17
C VAL A 177 21.47 23.41 21.32
N ASP A 178 21.36 24.65 20.88
CA ASP A 178 22.44 25.37 20.19
C ASP A 178 23.65 25.55 21.13
N ILE A 179 24.85 25.19 20.66
CA ILE A 179 26.11 25.34 21.40
C ILE A 179 26.69 26.76 21.30
N LEU A 180 26.30 27.56 20.31
CA LEU A 180 26.89 28.87 20.04
C LEU A 180 26.77 29.87 21.21
N PRO A 181 25.67 29.93 22.00
CA PRO A 181 25.60 30.75 23.21
C PRO A 181 26.61 30.37 24.30
N ALA A 182 27.19 29.16 24.24
CA ALA A 182 28.26 28.72 25.15
C ALA A 182 29.67 29.11 24.69
N LEU A 183 29.84 29.72 23.51
CA LEU A 183 31.15 30.03 22.96
C LEU A 183 31.91 31.00 23.88
N ASN A 184 32.97 30.47 24.50
CA ASN A 184 33.86 31.08 25.49
C ASN A 184 33.13 31.63 26.73
N LYS A 185 31.90 31.16 27.00
CA LYS A 185 31.07 31.57 28.14
C LYS A 185 30.30 30.36 28.68
N GLN A 186 30.41 30.10 29.97
CA GLN A 186 29.54 29.09 30.61
C GLN A 186 28.12 29.66 30.72
N PHE A 187 27.10 28.90 30.31
CA PHE A 187 25.70 29.26 30.50
C PHE A 187 24.87 28.07 31.01
N PRO A 188 23.87 28.31 31.88
CA PRO A 188 22.94 27.27 32.33
C PRO A 188 21.91 26.97 31.24
N VAL A 189 21.82 25.71 30.86
CA VAL A 189 20.83 25.11 29.97
C VAL A 189 19.73 24.47 30.82
N ASP A 190 18.48 24.68 30.42
CA ASP A 190 17.28 24.10 31.03
C ASP A 190 16.35 23.70 29.89
N ILE A 191 16.14 22.39 29.72
CA ILE A 191 15.38 21.82 28.61
C ILE A 191 14.28 20.89 29.10
N THR A 192 13.08 21.06 28.54
CA THR A 192 11.95 20.15 28.76
C THR A 192 11.96 19.04 27.72
N ILE A 193 12.22 17.81 28.15
CA ILE A 193 12.18 16.61 27.32
C ILE A 193 10.74 16.28 26.96
N ARG A 194 10.46 16.01 25.68
CA ARG A 194 9.11 15.67 25.20
C ARG A 194 9.02 14.20 24.78
N GLN A 195 7.92 13.56 25.15
CA GLN A 195 7.53 12.22 24.69
C GLN A 195 6.13 12.32 24.07
N GLN A 196 5.99 11.91 22.81
CA GLN A 196 4.72 11.95 22.05
C GLN A 196 3.99 13.32 22.07
N GLY A 197 4.74 14.42 22.19
CA GLY A 197 4.21 15.80 22.25
C GLY A 197 3.95 16.33 23.67
N SER A 198 3.90 15.47 24.68
CA SER A 198 3.76 15.85 26.09
C SER A 198 5.12 16.11 26.75
N SER A 199 5.19 17.05 27.69
CA SER A 199 6.36 17.27 28.55
C SER A 199 6.54 16.09 29.49
N PHE A 200 7.67 15.40 29.41
CA PHE A 200 7.99 14.25 30.27
C PHE A 200 8.89 14.61 31.46
N GLY A 201 9.59 15.74 31.41
CA GLY A 201 10.43 16.22 32.52
C GLY A 201 11.52 17.15 32.03
N ARG A 202 12.43 17.57 32.92
CA ARG A 202 13.47 18.56 32.64
C ARG A 202 14.88 18.01 32.87
N VAL A 203 15.78 18.42 32.00
CA VAL A 203 17.23 18.22 32.17
C VAL A 203 17.86 19.59 32.23
N MET A 204 18.63 19.85 33.28
CA MET A 204 19.36 21.10 33.50
C MET A 204 20.85 20.79 33.54
N PHE A 205 21.68 21.63 32.94
CA PHE A 205 23.13 21.48 32.97
C PHE A 205 23.81 22.81 32.66
N ASN A 206 25.05 23.00 33.08
CA ASN A 206 25.88 24.07 32.59
C ASN A 206 26.60 23.63 31.30
N MET A 207 26.72 24.54 30.33
CA MET A 207 27.44 24.30 29.08
C MET A 207 28.46 25.41 28.82
N LYS A 208 29.70 25.04 28.47
CA LYS A 208 30.78 25.94 28.06
C LYS A 208 31.49 25.37 26.83
N TYR A 209 31.42 26.07 25.71
CA TYR A 209 32.07 25.70 24.45
C TYR A 209 33.35 26.54 24.31
N VAL A 210 34.50 25.89 24.21
CA VAL A 210 35.81 26.57 24.13
C VAL A 210 36.43 26.25 22.77
N SER A 211 36.89 27.27 22.05
CA SER A 211 37.58 27.06 20.78
C SER A 211 38.92 26.37 20.98
N GLU A 212 39.37 25.60 19.98
CA GLU A 212 40.65 24.90 19.99
C GLU A 212 41.82 25.86 20.23
N ASP A 213 41.78 27.07 19.64
CA ASP A 213 42.75 28.14 19.87
C ASP A 213 42.85 28.55 21.35
N MET A 214 41.72 28.63 22.07
CA MET A 214 41.70 28.98 23.48
C MET A 214 42.17 27.82 24.38
N ILE A 215 41.88 26.58 24.01
CA ILE A 215 42.40 25.39 24.70
C ILE A 215 43.93 25.34 24.56
N ASN A 216 44.46 25.55 23.36
CA ASN A 216 45.89 25.62 23.09
C ASN A 216 46.55 26.75 23.90
N HIS A 217 45.95 27.94 23.91
CA HIS A 217 46.46 29.07 24.68
C HIS A 217 46.46 28.83 26.20
N GLU A 218 45.43 28.16 26.74
CA GLU A 218 45.38 27.80 28.17
C GLU A 218 46.45 26.75 28.53
N ASN A 219 46.68 25.77 27.64
CA ASN A 219 47.75 24.78 27.80
C ASN A 219 49.15 25.42 27.77
N ASP A 220 49.40 26.37 26.85
CA ASP A 220 50.66 27.13 26.79
C ASP A 220 50.88 27.93 28.10
N LEU A 221 49.83 28.56 28.64
CA LEU A 221 49.90 29.25 29.92
C LEU A 221 50.21 28.31 31.09
N GLN A 222 49.66 27.09 31.09
CA GLN A 222 49.97 26.09 32.12
C GLN A 222 51.42 25.60 32.03
N GLN A 223 51.94 25.33 30.82
CA GLN A 223 53.34 24.98 30.62
C GLN A 223 54.29 26.09 31.10
N LEU A 224 53.97 27.35 30.82
CA LEU A 224 54.73 28.51 31.31
C LEU A 224 54.73 28.62 32.84
N LYS A 225 53.61 28.31 33.51
CA LYS A 225 53.52 28.28 34.98
C LYS A 225 54.38 27.18 35.59
N SER A 226 54.31 25.95 35.05
CA SER A 226 55.11 24.82 35.52
C SER A 226 56.61 25.09 35.36
N LYS A 227 57.02 25.78 34.29
CA LYS A 227 58.43 26.12 34.03
C LYS A 227 58.98 27.16 35.01
N ARG A 228 58.18 28.15 35.43
CA ARG A 228 58.60 29.11 36.48
C ARG A 228 58.82 28.42 37.83
N GLN A 229 57.98 27.45 38.20
CA GLN A 229 58.12 26.71 39.46
C GLN A 229 59.41 25.87 39.55
N THR A 230 59.98 25.41 38.43
CA THR A 230 61.25 24.67 38.43
C THR A 230 62.48 25.57 38.54
N ASP A 231 62.39 26.83 38.09
CA ASP A 231 63.52 27.76 38.14
C ASP A 231 63.68 28.38 39.55
N ASP A 232 62.58 28.68 40.24
CA ASP A 232 62.60 29.21 41.61
C ASP A 232 63.24 28.24 42.63
N GLN A 233 63.06 26.92 42.45
CA GLN A 233 63.69 25.90 43.30
C GLN A 233 65.22 25.79 43.12
N LYS A 234 65.78 26.38 42.06
CA LYS A 234 67.20 26.25 41.74
C LYS A 234 68.08 27.37 42.32
N SER A 235 67.48 28.48 42.77
CA SER A 235 68.23 29.64 43.30
C SER A 235 68.52 29.59 44.82
N ILE A 236 67.95 28.62 45.55
CA ILE A 236 67.98 28.57 47.03
C ILE A 236 69.25 27.89 47.60
N LYS A 237 70.15 27.33 46.76
CA LYS A 237 71.26 26.49 47.23
C LYS A 237 72.65 27.16 47.36
N ASP A 238 72.88 28.36 46.82
CA ASP A 238 74.23 28.89 46.59
C ASP A 238 74.66 30.02 47.56
N SER A 239 74.31 29.95 48.85
CA SER A 239 74.52 31.12 49.75
C SER A 239 74.98 30.86 51.20
N HIS A 240 75.78 29.81 51.50
CA HIS A 240 76.39 29.65 52.85
C HIS A 240 77.77 28.96 52.85
N THR A 241 78.88 29.72 52.89
CA THR A 241 80.12 29.39 53.65
C THR A 241 81.16 30.52 53.63
N LYS A 242 81.56 31.06 54.80
CA LYS A 242 82.92 31.59 55.14
C LYS A 242 83.02 32.10 56.59
N GLU A 243 84.27 32.32 57.03
CA GLU A 243 84.76 32.85 58.34
C GLU A 243 84.78 31.78 59.48
N TYR A 244 85.87 31.53 60.23
CA TYR A 244 86.67 32.45 61.08
C TYR A 244 88.11 31.98 61.43
N SER A 245 88.92 32.89 61.98
CA SER A 245 90.17 32.68 62.76
C SER A 245 90.16 33.58 64.05
N ASP A 246 91.17 33.81 64.89
CA ASP A 246 92.65 33.66 64.84
C ASP A 246 93.29 33.71 66.26
N GLY A 247 94.64 33.60 66.37
CA GLY A 247 95.42 33.99 67.56
C GLY A 247 96.00 32.86 68.44
N GLN A 248 97.04 33.05 69.26
CA GLN A 248 97.78 34.28 69.67
C GLN A 248 99.31 34.05 69.86
N TYR A 249 100.07 35.14 70.01
CA TYR A 249 101.50 35.23 70.41
C TYR A 249 101.65 35.10 71.96
N GLU A 250 102.81 35.03 72.66
CA GLU A 250 104.06 35.83 72.62
C GLU A 250 105.20 35.10 73.38
N HIS A 251 106.48 35.28 73.00
CA HIS A 251 107.65 35.21 73.92
C HIS A 251 108.97 35.69 73.25
N ASP A 252 109.12 37.01 73.00
CA ASP A 252 110.29 37.54 72.29
C ASP A 252 111.56 37.70 73.15
N GLU A 253 112.61 36.95 72.79
CA GLU A 253 113.98 37.45 72.47
C GLU A 253 114.98 36.27 72.34
N GLU A 254 114.83 35.16 73.10
CA GLU A 254 115.39 33.84 72.69
C GLU A 254 114.81 33.40 71.34
N MET A 255 113.57 33.83 71.08
CA MET A 255 112.86 33.75 69.81
C MET A 255 113.64 34.28 68.60
N LYS A 256 114.75 35.04 68.71
CA LYS A 256 115.52 35.49 67.52
C LYS A 256 116.44 34.41 66.94
N LYS A 257 117.10 33.62 67.80
CA LYS A 257 117.86 32.43 67.36
C LYS A 257 116.91 31.29 67.00
N LEU A 258 115.89 31.09 67.84
CA LEU A 258 114.79 30.20 67.52
C LEU A 258 114.05 30.64 66.25
N GLN A 259 113.94 31.93 65.90
CA GLN A 259 113.32 32.38 64.64
C GLN A 259 114.13 31.99 63.43
N MET A 260 115.46 32.08 63.42
CA MET A 260 116.21 31.66 62.23
C MET A 260 116.08 30.15 61.99
N GLU A 261 116.12 29.34 63.06
CA GLU A 261 115.90 27.90 62.95
C GLU A 261 114.42 27.55 62.67
N ARG A 262 113.47 28.24 63.32
CA ARG A 262 112.02 28.11 63.13
C ARG A 262 111.59 28.61 61.76
N ASN A 263 112.26 29.59 61.16
CA ASN A 263 112.03 30.07 59.80
C ASN A 263 112.60 29.09 58.78
N SER A 264 113.81 28.55 59.00
CA SER A 264 114.35 27.45 58.17
C SER A 264 113.45 26.20 58.23
N LYS A 265 112.93 25.87 59.42
CA LYS A 265 111.92 24.83 59.63
C LYS A 265 110.56 25.23 59.04
N LEU A 266 110.11 26.48 59.16
CA LEU A 266 108.86 26.98 58.56
C LEU A 266 108.91 26.95 57.05
N GLU A 267 110.06 27.19 56.45
CA GLU A 267 110.22 27.22 55.00
C GLU A 267 110.30 25.80 54.42
N LYS A 268 110.88 24.85 55.17
CA LYS A 268 110.71 23.42 54.91
C LYS A 268 109.26 22.96 55.12
N ILE A 269 108.60 23.40 56.19
CA ILE A 269 107.19 23.08 56.47
C ILE A 269 106.28 23.70 55.41
N LYS A 270 106.53 24.94 54.96
CA LYS A 270 105.81 25.57 53.85
C LYS A 270 105.96 24.76 52.58
N LYS A 271 107.20 24.42 52.18
CA LYS A 271 107.41 23.54 51.01
C LYS A 271 106.70 22.20 51.12
N LEU A 272 106.71 21.56 52.30
CA LEU A 272 105.97 20.31 52.56
C LEU A 272 104.45 20.50 52.61
N VAL A 273 103.96 21.66 53.05
CA VAL A 273 102.53 22.01 53.05
C VAL A 273 102.06 22.34 51.64
N ASP A 274 102.85 23.08 50.87
CA ASP A 274 102.60 23.39 49.46
C ASP A 274 102.62 22.11 48.62
N GLU A 275 103.61 21.22 48.82
CA GLU A 275 103.68 19.89 48.21
C GLU A 275 102.49 19.00 48.64
N LYS A 276 102.11 19.01 49.92
CA LYS A 276 100.92 18.29 50.40
C LYS A 276 99.62 18.86 49.81
N ASN A 277 99.50 20.18 49.69
CA ASN A 277 98.35 20.85 49.08
C ASN A 277 98.27 20.55 47.58
N GLN A 278 99.42 20.51 46.88
CA GLN A 278 99.53 20.09 45.48
C GLN A 278 99.05 18.64 45.31
N LEU A 279 99.53 17.72 46.17
CA LEU A 279 99.09 16.33 46.18
C LEU A 279 97.61 16.15 46.57
N GLU A 280 97.08 17.00 47.46
CA GLU A 280 95.67 16.98 47.84
C GLU A 280 94.77 17.54 46.72
N GLU A 281 95.19 18.59 46.02
CA GLU A 281 94.53 19.08 44.81
C GLU A 281 94.55 18.03 43.70
N ASP A 282 95.69 17.39 43.45
CA ASP A 282 95.79 16.39 42.38
C ASP A 282 95.03 15.10 42.73
N SER A 283 94.94 14.75 44.02
CA SER A 283 94.03 13.71 44.52
C SER A 283 92.56 14.10 44.34
N LYS A 284 92.16 15.36 44.61
CA LYS A 284 90.81 15.87 44.36
C LYS A 284 90.48 15.87 42.86
N LYS A 285 91.38 16.36 41.99
CA LYS A 285 91.23 16.29 40.53
C LYS A 285 91.05 14.86 40.04
N GLN A 286 91.80 13.89 40.57
CA GLN A 286 91.62 12.47 40.26
C GLN A 286 90.29 11.89 40.77
N GLN A 287 89.76 12.37 41.90
CA GLN A 287 88.44 11.97 42.40
C GLN A 287 87.32 12.59 41.55
N GLU A 288 87.42 13.86 41.19
CA GLU A 288 86.48 14.55 40.30
C GLU A 288 86.47 13.91 38.90
N GLU A 289 87.62 13.58 38.33
CA GLU A 289 87.73 12.88 37.05
C GLU A 289 87.09 11.48 37.09
N LYS A 290 87.25 10.75 38.21
CA LYS A 290 86.57 9.46 38.43
C LYS A 290 85.04 9.63 38.51
N LEU A 291 84.56 10.63 39.26
CA LEU A 291 83.13 10.93 39.37
C LEU A 291 82.53 11.36 38.03
N LEU A 292 83.25 12.14 37.21
CA LEU A 292 82.85 12.50 35.85
C LEU A 292 82.73 11.28 34.94
N LYS A 293 83.72 10.38 34.96
CA LYS A 293 83.69 9.12 34.19
C LYS A 293 82.56 8.20 34.65
N GLU A 294 82.31 8.10 35.96
CA GLU A 294 81.19 7.32 36.50
C GLU A 294 79.82 7.91 36.10
N ALA A 295 79.68 9.24 36.13
CA ALA A 295 78.47 9.93 35.67
C ALA A 295 78.24 9.75 34.15
N GLU A 296 79.30 9.77 33.34
CA GLU A 296 79.23 9.51 31.90
C GLU A 296 78.80 8.06 31.60
N ILE A 297 79.36 7.07 32.33
CA ILE A 297 78.94 5.66 32.23
C ILE A 297 77.45 5.53 32.56
N LYS A 298 76.99 6.09 33.68
CA LYS A 298 75.57 6.07 34.08
C LYS A 298 74.67 6.75 33.05
N ARG A 299 75.13 7.84 32.40
CA ARG A 299 74.39 8.49 31.30
C ARG A 299 74.23 7.57 30.10
N LEU A 300 75.30 6.86 29.71
CA LEU A 300 75.28 5.92 28.59
C LEU A 300 74.44 4.67 28.90
N GLU A 301 74.42 4.19 30.15
CA GLU A 301 73.54 3.10 30.60
C GLU A 301 72.07 3.50 30.53
N MET A 302 71.71 4.68 31.05
CA MET A 302 70.36 5.23 30.94
C MET A 302 69.93 5.43 29.48
N GLU A 303 70.85 5.82 28.59
CA GLU A 303 70.57 5.95 27.15
C GLU A 303 70.33 4.59 26.48
N LYS A 304 71.07 3.54 26.87
CA LYS A 304 70.82 2.17 26.42
C LYS A 304 69.46 1.66 26.87
N ILE A 305 69.14 1.79 28.16
CA ILE A 305 67.83 1.40 28.73
C ILE A 305 66.69 2.12 27.99
N LYS A 306 66.85 3.42 27.71
CA LYS A 306 65.84 4.19 26.96
C LYS A 306 65.61 3.62 25.56
N LYS A 307 66.67 3.27 24.82
CA LYS A 307 66.56 2.67 23.48
C LYS A 307 65.97 1.26 23.52
N GLU A 308 66.27 0.48 24.56
CA GLU A 308 65.70 -0.86 24.75
C GLU A 308 64.20 -0.81 25.02
N VAL A 309 63.73 0.11 25.88
CA VAL A 309 62.30 0.36 26.11
C VAL A 309 61.60 0.85 24.82
N GLU A 310 62.25 1.71 24.03
CA GLU A 310 61.71 2.16 22.74
C GLU A 310 61.54 1.00 21.74
N ILE A 311 62.50 0.07 21.68
CA ILE A 311 62.40 -1.15 20.87
C ILE A 311 61.25 -2.05 21.35
N GLN A 312 61.11 -2.27 22.66
CA GLN A 312 60.02 -3.08 23.23
C GLN A 312 58.64 -2.49 22.90
N LEU A 313 58.47 -1.17 22.99
CA LEU A 313 57.22 -0.49 22.62
C LEU A 313 56.89 -0.65 21.13
N LEU A 314 57.88 -0.55 20.24
CA LEU A 314 57.70 -0.77 18.81
C LEU A 314 57.37 -2.24 18.47
N GLU A 315 57.90 -3.19 19.24
CA GLU A 315 57.58 -4.61 19.09
C GLU A 315 56.17 -4.94 19.58
N GLU A 316 55.75 -4.40 20.73
CA GLU A 316 54.35 -4.46 21.17
C GLU A 316 53.38 -3.87 20.13
N GLU A 317 53.72 -2.71 19.55
CA GLU A 317 52.88 -2.07 18.53
C GLU A 317 52.75 -2.94 17.27
N ARG A 318 53.84 -3.59 16.84
CA ARG A 318 53.82 -4.58 15.75
C ARG A 318 52.93 -5.78 16.07
N ILE A 319 52.99 -6.31 17.30
CA ILE A 319 52.14 -7.42 17.75
C ILE A 319 50.66 -7.00 17.71
N ARG A 320 50.30 -5.84 18.26
CA ARG A 320 48.92 -5.30 18.23
C ARG A 320 48.39 -5.16 16.80
N LYS A 321 49.18 -4.56 15.90
CA LYS A 321 48.83 -4.43 14.46
C LYS A 321 48.64 -5.78 13.77
N LEU A 322 49.44 -6.79 14.12
CA LEU A 322 49.31 -8.14 13.58
C LEU A 322 48.07 -8.88 14.09
N GLU A 323 47.64 -8.62 15.32
CA GLU A 323 46.36 -9.12 15.84
C GLU A 323 45.15 -8.44 15.19
N GLU A 324 45.20 -7.12 14.96
CA GLU A 324 44.17 -6.39 14.23
C GLU A 324 44.01 -6.91 12.80
N LEU A 325 45.11 -7.15 12.09
CA LEU A 325 45.09 -7.78 10.76
C LEU A 325 44.44 -9.17 10.79
N LYS A 326 44.73 -10.01 11.80
CA LYS A 326 44.09 -11.34 11.96
C LYS A 326 42.58 -11.21 12.21
N LYS A 327 42.14 -10.25 13.03
CA LYS A 327 40.72 -9.96 13.28
C LYS A 327 40.02 -9.49 12.00
N LEU A 328 40.67 -8.60 11.23
CA LEU A 328 40.15 -8.11 9.94
C LEU A 328 40.07 -9.22 8.89
N GLU A 329 41.04 -10.14 8.85
CA GLU A 329 41.01 -11.29 7.95
C GLU A 329 39.86 -12.25 8.30
N GLN A 330 39.63 -12.54 9.59
CA GLN A 330 38.49 -13.32 10.05
C GLN A 330 37.15 -12.66 9.67
N LEU A 331 37.02 -11.35 9.88
CA LEU A 331 35.83 -10.59 9.49
C LEU A 331 35.56 -10.68 7.97
N ASN A 332 36.61 -10.53 7.15
CA ASN A 332 36.52 -10.68 5.70
C ASN A 332 36.16 -12.11 5.25
N ARG A 333 36.57 -13.15 5.99
CA ARG A 333 36.13 -14.54 5.74
C ARG A 333 34.64 -14.70 6.05
N MET A 334 34.16 -14.22 7.21
CA MET A 334 32.74 -14.27 7.56
C MET A 334 31.88 -13.52 6.52
N TYR A 335 32.30 -12.33 6.10
CA TYR A 335 31.57 -11.54 5.09
C TYR A 335 31.48 -12.26 3.73
N LYS A 336 32.56 -12.95 3.30
CA LYS A 336 32.53 -13.78 2.08
C LYS A 336 31.57 -14.97 2.21
N GLU A 337 31.51 -15.62 3.37
CA GLU A 337 30.56 -16.71 3.62
C GLU A 337 29.11 -16.22 3.67
N GLU A 338 28.85 -15.06 4.26
CA GLU A 338 27.52 -14.44 4.30
C GLU A 338 27.05 -14.04 2.90
N MET A 339 27.91 -13.42 2.10
CA MET A 339 27.63 -13.13 0.68
C MET A 339 27.35 -14.40 -0.13
N LYS A 340 28.08 -15.50 0.10
CA LYS A 340 27.82 -16.79 -0.56
C LYS A 340 26.45 -17.37 -0.17
N LYS A 341 26.07 -17.30 1.11
CA LYS A 341 24.74 -17.75 1.58
C LYS A 341 23.62 -16.93 0.94
N LEU A 342 23.78 -15.61 0.85
CA LEU A 342 22.82 -14.73 0.17
C LEU A 342 22.70 -15.04 -1.33
N GLU A 343 23.79 -15.42 -1.99
CA GLU A 343 23.79 -15.84 -3.40
C GLU A 343 23.09 -17.19 -3.60
N GLU A 344 23.35 -18.18 -2.72
CA GLU A 344 22.65 -19.47 -2.69
C GLU A 344 21.14 -19.31 -2.40
N GLU A 345 20.75 -18.41 -1.49
CA GLU A 345 19.35 -18.10 -1.19
C GLU A 345 18.64 -17.42 -2.37
N ARG A 346 19.31 -16.49 -3.05
CA ARG A 346 18.79 -15.86 -4.28
C ARG A 346 18.57 -16.89 -5.39
N LEU A 347 19.48 -17.84 -5.55
CA LEU A 347 19.34 -18.91 -6.55
C LEU A 347 18.10 -19.79 -6.26
N ARG A 348 17.89 -20.19 -5.00
CA ARG A 348 16.69 -20.95 -4.59
C ARG A 348 15.39 -20.19 -4.86
N LYS A 349 15.36 -18.89 -4.56
CA LYS A 349 14.19 -18.03 -4.84
C LYS A 349 13.94 -17.90 -6.36
N GLU A 350 14.99 -17.85 -7.17
CA GLU A 350 14.86 -17.84 -8.63
C GLU A 350 14.33 -19.17 -9.19
N GLU A 351 14.73 -20.31 -8.64
CA GLU A 351 14.18 -21.63 -8.98
C GLU A 351 12.71 -21.77 -8.56
N GLU A 352 12.32 -21.25 -7.40
CA GLU A 352 10.94 -21.21 -6.93
C GLU A 352 10.05 -20.33 -7.83
N ILE A 353 10.55 -19.16 -8.24
CA ILE A 353 9.86 -18.30 -9.23
C ILE A 353 9.66 -19.05 -10.55
N LYS A 354 10.70 -19.70 -11.10
CA LYS A 354 10.58 -20.51 -12.33
C LYS A 354 9.55 -21.63 -12.21
N LYS A 355 9.46 -22.27 -11.04
CA LYS A 355 8.43 -23.28 -10.76
C LYS A 355 7.03 -22.66 -10.79
N ILE A 356 6.81 -21.55 -10.08
CA ILE A 356 5.54 -20.80 -10.06
C ILE A 356 5.15 -20.34 -11.47
N GLU A 357 6.09 -19.84 -12.27
CA GLU A 357 5.87 -19.47 -13.68
C GLU A 357 5.43 -20.66 -14.53
N SER A 358 6.07 -21.84 -14.36
CA SER A 358 5.67 -23.06 -15.06
C SER A 358 4.26 -23.54 -14.69
N GLU A 359 3.85 -23.38 -13.42
CA GLU A 359 2.50 -23.70 -12.95
C GLU A 359 1.47 -22.69 -13.45
N ARG A 360 1.83 -21.40 -13.52
CA ARG A 360 1.00 -20.35 -14.15
C ARG A 360 0.79 -20.63 -15.64
N LEU A 361 1.83 -21.05 -16.36
CA LEU A 361 1.73 -21.41 -17.78
C LEU A 361 0.75 -22.56 -18.01
N LYS A 362 0.86 -23.64 -17.22
CA LYS A 362 -0.08 -24.77 -17.26
C LYS A 362 -1.52 -24.33 -17.03
N LYS A 363 -1.77 -23.52 -15.99
CA LYS A 363 -3.11 -22.96 -15.71
C LYS A 363 -3.66 -22.12 -16.86
N ILE A 364 -2.81 -21.35 -17.55
CA ILE A 364 -3.20 -20.57 -18.73
C ILE A 364 -3.61 -21.50 -19.89
N ASP A 365 -2.88 -22.59 -20.13
CA ASP A 365 -3.21 -23.53 -21.19
C ASP A 365 -4.45 -24.39 -20.87
N ASP A 366 -4.66 -24.76 -19.60
CA ASP A 366 -5.91 -25.38 -19.12
C ASP A 366 -7.11 -24.44 -19.32
N LEU A 367 -6.96 -23.14 -19.03
CA LEU A 367 -7.99 -22.12 -19.28
C LEU A 367 -8.30 -21.94 -20.76
N LYS A 368 -7.28 -21.89 -21.64
CA LYS A 368 -7.49 -21.86 -23.10
C LYS A 368 -8.24 -23.10 -23.59
N LYS A 369 -7.94 -24.27 -23.02
CA LYS A 369 -8.65 -25.52 -23.35
C LYS A 369 -10.13 -25.42 -22.94
N GLN A 370 -10.42 -24.98 -21.72
CA GLN A 370 -11.80 -24.73 -21.26
C GLN A 370 -12.53 -23.67 -22.11
N GLU A 371 -11.84 -22.62 -22.56
CA GLU A 371 -12.43 -21.66 -23.51
C GLU A 371 -12.77 -22.32 -24.85
N SER A 372 -11.90 -23.18 -25.39
CA SER A 372 -12.17 -23.88 -26.65
C SER A 372 -13.38 -24.84 -26.52
N GLU A 373 -13.50 -25.54 -25.39
CA GLU A 373 -14.65 -26.38 -25.07
C GLU A 373 -15.94 -25.55 -24.95
N ARG A 374 -15.89 -24.39 -24.29
CA ARG A 374 -17.02 -23.44 -24.21
C ARG A 374 -17.42 -22.88 -25.57
N ARG A 375 -16.48 -22.59 -26.48
CA ARG A 375 -16.76 -22.17 -27.86
C ARG A 375 -17.47 -23.28 -28.62
N ASN A 376 -16.96 -24.51 -28.56
CA ASN A 376 -17.57 -25.67 -29.23
C ASN A 376 -19.02 -25.91 -28.75
N ILE A 377 -19.27 -25.86 -27.43
CA ILE A 377 -20.62 -25.98 -26.85
C ILE A 377 -21.54 -24.84 -27.34
N LYS A 378 -21.02 -23.62 -27.46
CA LYS A 378 -21.78 -22.46 -27.97
C LYS A 378 -22.12 -22.61 -29.45
N GLU A 379 -21.19 -23.08 -30.28
CA GLU A 379 -21.44 -23.38 -31.70
C GLU A 379 -22.42 -24.53 -31.88
N GLU A 380 -22.36 -25.56 -31.03
CA GLU A 380 -23.30 -26.69 -31.07
C GLU A 380 -24.71 -26.25 -30.64
N THR A 381 -24.86 -25.47 -29.57
CA THR A 381 -26.16 -24.90 -29.18
C THR A 381 -26.72 -23.93 -30.22
N GLN A 382 -25.87 -23.16 -30.91
CA GLN A 382 -26.29 -22.32 -32.03
C GLN A 382 -26.79 -23.18 -33.22
N LYS A 383 -26.06 -24.24 -33.60
CA LYS A 383 -26.53 -25.20 -34.64
C LYS A 383 -27.86 -25.84 -34.26
N GLN A 384 -28.06 -26.21 -32.99
CA GLN A 384 -29.34 -26.74 -32.51
C GLN A 384 -30.47 -25.69 -32.57
N GLN A 385 -30.18 -24.40 -32.33
CA GLN A 385 -31.16 -23.32 -32.50
C GLN A 385 -31.52 -23.09 -33.98
N GLU A 386 -30.53 -23.09 -34.87
CA GLU A 386 -30.74 -22.99 -36.32
C GLU A 386 -31.55 -24.18 -36.85
N GLU A 387 -31.28 -25.40 -36.37
CA GLU A 387 -32.06 -26.59 -36.72
C GLU A 387 -33.50 -26.52 -36.20
N ARG A 388 -33.72 -26.01 -34.98
CA ARG A 388 -35.07 -25.75 -34.43
C ARG A 388 -35.83 -24.74 -35.27
N LEU A 389 -35.22 -23.61 -35.64
CA LEU A 389 -35.80 -22.59 -36.52
C LEU A 389 -36.16 -23.18 -37.89
N LYS A 390 -35.31 -24.05 -38.44
CA LYS A 390 -35.56 -24.72 -39.73
C LYS A 390 -36.76 -25.69 -39.64
N LYS A 391 -36.86 -26.46 -38.56
CA LYS A 391 -38.01 -27.34 -38.26
C LYS A 391 -39.29 -26.55 -38.01
N GLU A 392 -39.22 -25.42 -37.32
CA GLU A 392 -40.37 -24.53 -37.10
C GLU A 392 -40.88 -23.92 -38.41
N TYR A 393 -39.96 -23.49 -39.29
CA TYR A 393 -40.31 -23.03 -40.64
C TYR A 393 -40.98 -24.14 -41.49
N GLU A 394 -40.47 -25.37 -41.41
CA GLU A 394 -41.05 -26.54 -42.09
C GLU A 394 -42.45 -26.88 -41.55
N ILE A 395 -42.65 -26.85 -40.23
CA ILE A 395 -43.97 -26.99 -39.59
C ILE A 395 -44.93 -25.91 -40.12
N LYS A 396 -44.50 -24.65 -40.21
CA LYS A 396 -45.32 -23.53 -40.71
C LYS A 396 -45.72 -23.68 -42.19
N GLN A 397 -44.85 -24.28 -43.01
CA GLN A 397 -45.15 -24.66 -44.40
C GLN A 397 -46.15 -25.83 -44.47
N LEU A 398 -46.04 -26.81 -43.57
CA LEU A 398 -46.99 -27.92 -43.46
C LEU A 398 -48.36 -27.48 -42.93
N GLU A 399 -48.41 -26.57 -41.96
CA GLU A 399 -49.64 -25.97 -41.45
C GLU A 399 -50.37 -25.19 -42.53
N THR A 400 -49.69 -24.26 -43.24
CA THR A 400 -50.33 -23.53 -44.34
C THR A 400 -50.80 -24.46 -45.48
N SER A 401 -50.07 -25.54 -45.75
CA SER A 401 -50.50 -26.59 -46.68
C SER A 401 -51.72 -27.37 -46.18
N ARG A 402 -51.80 -27.63 -44.87
CA ARG A 402 -52.96 -28.26 -44.22
C ARG A 402 -54.18 -27.35 -44.27
N THR A 403 -54.05 -26.06 -43.92
CA THR A 403 -55.16 -25.09 -43.99
C THR A 403 -55.69 -24.93 -45.41
N ARG A 404 -54.81 -24.97 -46.43
CA ARG A 404 -55.25 -25.00 -47.85
C ARG A 404 -56.09 -26.24 -48.16
N LYS A 405 -55.66 -27.43 -47.73
CA LYS A 405 -56.42 -28.69 -47.93
C LYS A 405 -57.73 -28.73 -47.14
N GLU A 406 -57.77 -28.19 -45.93
CA GLU A 406 -58.99 -28.05 -45.12
C GLU A 406 -59.98 -27.07 -45.80
N ASN A 407 -59.50 -25.94 -46.34
CA ASN A 407 -60.32 -25.01 -47.11
C ASN A 407 -60.84 -25.63 -48.43
N GLU A 408 -60.02 -26.43 -49.14
CA GLU A 408 -60.46 -27.20 -50.31
C GLU A 408 -61.52 -28.24 -49.96
N GLN A 409 -61.36 -28.96 -48.83
CA GLN A 409 -62.39 -29.86 -48.33
C GLN A 409 -63.69 -29.12 -47.98
N GLN A 410 -63.62 -27.96 -47.32
CA GLN A 410 -64.80 -27.14 -47.04
C GLN A 410 -65.50 -26.69 -48.35
N GLN A 411 -64.75 -26.27 -49.37
CA GLN A 411 -65.33 -25.97 -50.69
C GLN A 411 -65.96 -27.20 -51.36
N LEU A 412 -65.36 -28.38 -51.24
CA LEU A 412 -65.93 -29.63 -51.77
C LEU A 412 -67.20 -30.05 -51.03
N VAL A 413 -67.28 -29.84 -49.71
CA VAL A 413 -68.48 -30.04 -48.90
C VAL A 413 -69.58 -29.06 -49.32
N LEU A 414 -69.26 -27.78 -49.49
CA LEU A 414 -70.20 -26.77 -50.00
C LEU A 414 -70.71 -27.11 -51.42
N ARG A 415 -69.83 -27.56 -52.32
CA ARG A 415 -70.22 -28.05 -53.65
C ARG A 415 -71.14 -29.27 -53.56
N ARG A 416 -70.84 -30.24 -52.69
CA ARG A 416 -71.73 -31.41 -52.45
C ARG A 416 -73.10 -30.98 -51.91
N SER A 417 -73.15 -30.05 -50.97
CA SER A 417 -74.41 -29.50 -50.44
C SER A 417 -75.24 -28.87 -51.56
N LYS A 418 -74.60 -28.02 -52.39
CA LYS A 418 -75.26 -27.40 -53.53
C LYS A 418 -75.76 -28.42 -54.55
N TYR A 419 -74.96 -29.42 -54.90
CA TYR A 419 -75.41 -30.51 -55.78
C TYR A 419 -76.59 -31.30 -55.19
N GLN A 420 -76.64 -31.53 -53.88
CA GLN A 420 -77.78 -32.19 -53.22
C GLN A 420 -79.04 -31.30 -53.25
N GLU A 421 -78.91 -29.99 -53.08
CA GLU A 421 -80.01 -29.04 -53.25
C GLU A 421 -80.51 -28.98 -54.69
N ASP A 422 -79.62 -28.93 -55.68
CA ASP A 422 -79.97 -28.92 -57.10
C ASP A 422 -80.63 -30.24 -57.53
N MET A 423 -80.18 -31.39 -57.00
CA MET A 423 -80.87 -32.67 -57.17
C MET A 423 -82.28 -32.67 -56.56
N LYS A 424 -82.46 -32.16 -55.34
CA LYS A 424 -83.80 -32.02 -54.72
C LYS A 424 -84.71 -31.07 -55.51
N ARG A 425 -84.16 -30.01 -56.11
CA ARG A 425 -84.89 -29.09 -57.00
C ARG A 425 -85.35 -29.81 -58.27
N LEU A 426 -84.44 -30.53 -58.95
CA LEU A 426 -84.75 -31.33 -60.15
C LEU A 426 -85.80 -32.42 -59.85
N GLU A 427 -85.70 -33.07 -58.70
CA GLU A 427 -86.67 -34.10 -58.27
C GLU A 427 -88.04 -33.48 -57.95
N SER A 428 -88.07 -32.31 -57.30
CA SER A 428 -89.30 -31.53 -57.09
C SER A 428 -89.92 -31.02 -58.41
N GLU A 429 -89.08 -30.63 -59.38
CA GLU A 429 -89.53 -30.19 -60.70
C GLU A 429 -90.06 -31.35 -61.55
N ARG A 430 -89.40 -32.52 -61.47
CA ARG A 430 -89.87 -33.76 -62.07
C ARG A 430 -91.22 -34.17 -61.49
N GLN A 431 -91.39 -34.13 -60.16
CA GLN A 431 -92.67 -34.41 -59.51
C GLN A 431 -93.78 -33.48 -60.02
N ARG A 432 -93.52 -32.18 -60.13
CA ARG A 432 -94.47 -31.21 -60.70
C ARG A 432 -94.85 -31.56 -62.14
N LYS A 433 -93.88 -31.97 -62.97
CA LYS A 433 -94.12 -32.39 -64.37
C LYS A 433 -94.90 -33.71 -64.45
N GLU A 434 -94.66 -34.67 -63.57
CA GLU A 434 -95.44 -35.91 -63.49
C GLU A 434 -96.89 -35.63 -63.05
N ASP A 435 -97.12 -34.69 -62.13
CA ASP A 435 -98.46 -34.28 -61.70
C ASP A 435 -99.19 -33.41 -62.75
N GLU A 436 -98.44 -32.65 -63.56
CA GLU A 436 -98.95 -31.95 -64.75
C GLU A 436 -99.35 -32.93 -65.86
N ILE A 437 -98.56 -33.98 -66.11
CA ILE A 437 -98.92 -35.07 -67.04
C ILE A 437 -100.20 -35.78 -66.57
N LYS A 438 -100.35 -36.09 -65.27
CA LYS A 438 -101.59 -36.68 -64.72
C LYS A 438 -102.82 -35.79 -64.95
N LYS A 439 -102.67 -34.45 -64.83
CA LYS A 439 -103.75 -33.51 -65.19
C LYS A 439 -104.08 -33.54 -66.67
N ILE A 440 -103.08 -33.60 -67.54
CA ILE A 440 -103.28 -33.68 -69.00
C ILE A 440 -103.98 -34.98 -69.39
N ASP A 441 -103.66 -36.12 -68.75
CA ASP A 441 -104.35 -37.39 -68.99
C ASP A 441 -105.78 -37.41 -68.42
N GLN A 442 -106.07 -36.69 -67.33
CA GLN A 442 -107.44 -36.45 -66.87
C GLN A 442 -108.23 -35.56 -67.84
N GLU A 443 -107.63 -34.49 -68.38
CA GLU A 443 -108.24 -33.68 -69.44
C GLU A 443 -108.48 -34.49 -70.72
N ARG A 444 -107.57 -35.39 -71.09
CA ARG A 444 -107.74 -36.26 -72.27
C ARG A 444 -108.92 -37.19 -72.10
N LYS A 445 -109.09 -37.83 -70.94
CA LYS A 445 -110.29 -38.65 -70.65
C LYS A 445 -111.58 -37.85 -70.76
N LEU A 446 -111.64 -36.64 -70.20
CA LEU A 446 -112.82 -35.77 -70.31
C LEU A 446 -113.11 -35.36 -71.77
N LYS A 447 -112.07 -35.06 -72.58
CA LYS A 447 -112.20 -34.72 -74.01
C LYS A 447 -112.48 -35.93 -74.91
N GLU A 448 -112.31 -37.15 -74.42
CA GLU A 448 -112.62 -38.39 -75.13
C GLU A 448 -114.09 -38.79 -74.91
N ASP A 449 -114.62 -38.61 -73.69
CA ASP A 449 -116.05 -38.75 -73.38
C ASP A 449 -116.93 -37.69 -74.09
N GLU A 450 -116.44 -36.44 -74.23
CA GLU A 450 -117.17 -35.37 -74.94
C GLU A 450 -117.29 -35.60 -76.47
N ARG A 451 -116.52 -36.51 -77.06
CA ARG A 451 -116.54 -36.78 -78.52
C ARG A 451 -117.58 -37.80 -78.98
N SER A 452 -118.33 -38.41 -78.06
CA SER A 452 -119.25 -39.51 -78.37
C SER A 452 -120.74 -39.13 -78.43
N LYS A 453 -121.10 -37.83 -78.48
CA LYS A 453 -122.49 -37.38 -78.69
C LYS A 453 -122.63 -36.17 -79.61
N ALA A 454 -123.73 -36.18 -80.37
CA ALA A 454 -124.26 -35.14 -81.25
C ALA A 454 -123.49 -34.84 -82.55
N GLY A 455 -124.07 -35.31 -83.66
CA GLY A 455 -123.85 -34.74 -84.99
C GLY A 455 -125.13 -34.12 -85.55
N ILE A 456 -125.00 -33.56 -86.77
CA ILE A 456 -126.06 -33.13 -87.71
C ILE A 456 -126.90 -31.89 -87.31
N THR A 457 -126.64 -30.73 -87.92
CA THR A 457 -127.46 -30.10 -88.99
C THR A 457 -126.95 -28.70 -89.39
N ASP A 458 -127.42 -28.20 -90.53
CA ASP A 458 -126.91 -27.04 -91.29
C ASP A 458 -127.80 -25.78 -91.17
N ARG A 459 -127.25 -24.61 -91.56
CA ARG A 459 -127.86 -23.28 -91.76
C ARG A 459 -128.22 -22.43 -90.53
N SER A 460 -127.57 -21.26 -90.40
CA SER A 460 -128.06 -20.05 -91.08
C SER A 460 -127.14 -18.84 -90.88
N TYR A 461 -126.83 -18.15 -91.99
CA TYR A 461 -125.89 -17.04 -92.07
C TYR A 461 -126.58 -15.71 -91.73
N ASN A 462 -126.44 -15.20 -90.48
CA ASN A 462 -126.50 -13.75 -90.14
C ASN A 462 -126.33 -13.43 -88.63
N MET A 463 -125.17 -13.72 -88.01
CA MET A 463 -124.85 -13.16 -86.67
C MET A 463 -123.35 -12.96 -86.35
N GLN A 464 -122.43 -13.26 -87.26
CA GLN A 464 -120.98 -13.31 -86.95
C GLN A 464 -120.26 -11.94 -86.88
N MET A 465 -120.88 -10.84 -87.32
CA MET A 465 -120.18 -9.54 -87.38
C MET A 465 -120.07 -8.78 -86.05
N LYS A 466 -120.70 -9.24 -84.96
CA LYS A 466 -120.64 -8.55 -83.65
C LYS A 466 -119.54 -9.08 -82.72
N GLU A 467 -119.26 -10.38 -82.73
CA GLU A 467 -118.20 -10.98 -81.90
C GLU A 467 -116.77 -10.65 -82.37
N TYR A 468 -116.59 -10.32 -83.65
CA TYR A 468 -115.26 -10.04 -84.22
C TYR A 468 -114.60 -8.82 -83.56
N TYR A 469 -115.35 -7.72 -83.37
CA TYR A 469 -114.82 -6.49 -82.76
C TYR A 469 -114.50 -6.65 -81.27
N GLU A 470 -115.22 -7.53 -80.56
CA GLU A 470 -115.02 -7.73 -79.12
C GLU A 470 -113.81 -8.64 -78.82
N LYS A 471 -113.49 -9.59 -79.71
CA LYS A 471 -112.23 -10.36 -79.68
C LYS A 471 -110.99 -9.48 -79.93
N VAL A 472 -111.05 -8.59 -80.93
CA VAL A 472 -109.93 -7.68 -81.25
C VAL A 472 -109.65 -6.72 -80.10
N ARG A 473 -110.69 -6.18 -79.45
CA ARG A 473 -110.54 -5.28 -78.29
C ARG A 473 -109.84 -5.96 -77.10
N LYS A 474 -110.26 -7.18 -76.73
CA LYS A 474 -109.65 -7.94 -75.62
C LYS A 474 -108.20 -8.34 -75.90
N GLN A 475 -107.83 -8.62 -77.15
CA GLN A 475 -106.43 -8.90 -77.51
C GLN A 475 -105.51 -7.67 -77.39
N TYR A 476 -106.03 -6.45 -77.53
CA TYR A 476 -105.23 -5.23 -77.40
C TYR A 476 -104.93 -4.89 -75.93
N GLU A 477 -105.90 -5.06 -75.03
CA GLU A 477 -105.72 -4.85 -73.58
C GLU A 477 -104.76 -5.86 -72.95
N VAL A 478 -104.84 -7.15 -73.33
CA VAL A 478 -103.89 -8.18 -72.85
C VAL A 478 -102.46 -7.85 -73.29
N ARG A 479 -102.26 -7.47 -74.56
CA ARG A 479 -100.94 -7.15 -75.11
C ARG A 479 -100.31 -5.94 -74.41
N LEU A 480 -101.09 -4.91 -74.10
CA LEU A 480 -100.63 -3.72 -73.36
C LEU A 480 -100.24 -4.06 -71.91
N MET A 481 -101.00 -4.94 -71.24
CA MET A 481 -100.72 -5.38 -69.87
C MET A 481 -99.49 -6.32 -69.78
N GLU A 482 -99.29 -7.18 -70.78
CA GLU A 482 -98.06 -7.99 -70.89
C GLU A 482 -96.83 -7.12 -71.16
N GLU A 483 -96.94 -6.12 -72.04
CA GLU A 483 -95.84 -5.19 -72.33
C GLU A 483 -95.43 -4.38 -71.09
N GLN A 484 -96.39 -3.94 -70.27
CA GLN A 484 -96.11 -3.32 -68.97
C GLN A 484 -95.44 -4.29 -67.99
N ARG A 485 -95.88 -5.55 -67.91
CA ARG A 485 -95.24 -6.58 -67.06
C ARG A 485 -93.80 -6.90 -67.47
N VAL A 486 -93.52 -6.98 -68.77
CA VAL A 486 -92.16 -7.20 -69.30
C VAL A 486 -91.26 -6.02 -68.94
N ARG A 487 -91.70 -4.77 -69.19
CA ARG A 487 -90.94 -3.57 -68.79
C ARG A 487 -90.64 -3.55 -67.29
N LEU A 488 -91.60 -3.94 -66.44
CA LEU A 488 -91.43 -3.97 -64.98
C LEU A 488 -90.50 -5.10 -64.51
N GLN A 489 -90.45 -6.23 -65.22
CA GLN A 489 -89.45 -7.28 -65.00
C GLN A 489 -88.04 -6.87 -65.47
N GLU A 490 -87.92 -6.20 -66.61
CA GLU A 490 -86.65 -5.67 -67.09
C GLU A 490 -86.11 -4.57 -66.17
N GLU A 491 -86.98 -3.70 -65.65
CA GLU A 491 -86.60 -2.68 -64.68
C GLU A 491 -86.16 -3.30 -63.34
N LYS A 492 -86.85 -4.35 -62.87
CA LYS A 492 -86.39 -5.14 -61.72
C LYS A 492 -85.02 -5.77 -61.96
N LYS A 493 -84.80 -6.44 -63.09
CA LYS A 493 -83.50 -7.03 -63.45
C LYS A 493 -82.40 -5.97 -63.54
N LYS A 494 -82.69 -4.77 -64.06
CA LYS A 494 -81.74 -3.64 -64.05
C LYS A 494 -81.41 -3.16 -62.64
N ARG A 495 -82.39 -3.07 -61.74
CA ARG A 495 -82.16 -2.70 -60.33
C ARG A 495 -81.36 -3.78 -59.59
N GLU A 496 -81.68 -5.06 -59.77
CA GLU A 496 -80.93 -6.19 -59.22
C GLU A 496 -79.47 -6.21 -59.73
N LEU A 497 -79.25 -5.92 -61.02
CA LEU A 497 -77.91 -5.80 -61.60
C LEU A 497 -77.12 -4.61 -61.02
N MET A 498 -77.76 -3.45 -60.82
CA MET A 498 -77.08 -2.29 -60.19
C MET A 498 -76.73 -2.55 -58.72
N VAL A 499 -77.62 -3.20 -57.95
CA VAL A 499 -77.30 -3.59 -56.56
C VAL A 499 -76.12 -4.56 -56.50
N SER A 500 -76.06 -5.55 -57.41
CA SER A 500 -74.89 -6.43 -57.51
C SER A 500 -73.60 -5.68 -57.84
N GLN A 501 -73.68 -4.65 -58.70
CA GLN A 501 -72.52 -3.82 -59.04
C GLN A 501 -72.08 -2.91 -57.87
N GLU A 502 -73.01 -2.38 -57.08
CA GLU A 502 -72.68 -1.65 -55.84
C GLU A 502 -72.03 -2.55 -54.79
N ASP A 503 -72.53 -3.78 -54.59
CA ASP A 503 -71.95 -4.72 -53.63
C ASP A 503 -70.53 -5.17 -54.02
N ASP A 504 -70.27 -5.38 -55.32
CA ASP A 504 -68.93 -5.70 -55.82
C ASP A 504 -67.97 -4.49 -55.70
N LEU A 505 -68.45 -3.26 -55.92
CA LEU A 505 -67.67 -2.04 -55.67
C LEU A 505 -67.33 -1.85 -54.19
N ARG A 506 -68.30 -2.08 -53.28
CA ARG A 506 -68.07 -2.02 -51.83
C ARG A 506 -67.07 -3.06 -51.35
N LYS A 507 -67.12 -4.29 -51.89
CA LYS A 507 -66.09 -5.31 -51.63
C LYS A 507 -64.71 -4.85 -52.10
N LEU A 508 -64.62 -4.33 -53.33
CA LEU A 508 -63.37 -3.83 -53.90
C LEU A 508 -62.76 -2.73 -53.02
N GLU A 509 -63.59 -1.83 -52.49
CA GLU A 509 -63.17 -0.74 -51.61
C GLU A 509 -62.71 -1.25 -50.22
N ILE A 510 -63.41 -2.23 -49.64
CA ILE A 510 -62.99 -2.91 -48.39
C ILE A 510 -61.65 -3.63 -48.58
N ASP A 511 -61.46 -4.36 -49.68
CA ASP A 511 -60.19 -5.04 -49.98
C ASP A 511 -59.06 -4.04 -50.26
N LYS A 512 -59.38 -2.86 -50.79
CA LYS A 512 -58.43 -1.74 -50.97
C LYS A 512 -57.97 -1.17 -49.62
N ILE A 513 -58.91 -0.86 -48.72
CA ILE A 513 -58.60 -0.41 -47.34
C ILE A 513 -57.77 -1.47 -46.60
N ARG A 514 -58.10 -2.76 -46.78
CA ARG A 514 -57.37 -3.87 -46.16
C ARG A 514 -55.94 -4.01 -46.67
N THR A 515 -55.73 -3.85 -47.98
CA THR A 515 -54.39 -3.90 -48.58
C THR A 515 -53.57 -2.66 -48.24
N GLU A 516 -54.16 -1.45 -48.22
CA GLU A 516 -53.50 -0.23 -47.76
C GLU A 516 -53.06 -0.33 -46.29
N PHE A 517 -53.90 -0.87 -45.40
CA PHE A 517 -53.54 -1.13 -44.01
C PHE A 517 -52.38 -2.13 -43.87
N GLN A 518 -52.39 -3.18 -44.70
CA GLN A 518 -51.35 -4.21 -44.70
C GLN A 518 -50.01 -3.70 -45.26
N ILE A 519 -50.04 -2.84 -46.28
CA ILE A 519 -48.87 -2.10 -46.78
C ILE A 519 -48.32 -1.21 -45.67
N LYS A 520 -49.18 -0.46 -44.97
CA LYS A 520 -48.76 0.45 -43.90
C LYS A 520 -48.03 -0.27 -42.75
N MET A 521 -48.54 -1.42 -42.30
CA MET A 521 -47.81 -2.21 -41.28
C MET A 521 -46.45 -2.71 -41.77
N LEU A 522 -46.32 -3.11 -43.04
CA LEU A 522 -45.05 -3.54 -43.62
C LEU A 522 -44.07 -2.36 -43.81
N GLU A 523 -44.57 -1.16 -44.07
CA GLU A 523 -43.79 0.08 -44.13
C GLU A 523 -43.26 0.46 -42.73
N ASP A 524 -44.12 0.44 -41.71
CA ASP A 524 -43.73 0.69 -40.31
C ASP A 524 -42.71 -0.35 -39.80
N GLU A 525 -42.89 -1.64 -40.15
CA GLU A 525 -41.93 -2.71 -39.82
C GLU A 525 -40.60 -2.54 -40.59
N ARG A 526 -40.62 -2.02 -41.83
CA ARG A 526 -39.40 -1.68 -42.57
C ARG A 526 -38.66 -0.52 -41.91
N ILE A 527 -39.36 0.54 -41.53
CA ILE A 527 -38.81 1.71 -40.82
C ILE A 527 -38.18 1.29 -39.49
N GLN A 528 -38.82 0.37 -38.75
CA GLN A 528 -38.26 -0.14 -37.50
C GLN A 528 -36.99 -0.96 -37.73
N ARG A 529 -36.98 -1.87 -38.72
CA ARG A 529 -35.77 -2.62 -39.12
C ARG A 529 -34.65 -1.72 -39.63
N GLU A 530 -34.99 -0.61 -40.29
CA GLU A 530 -34.02 0.38 -40.77
C GLU A 530 -33.39 1.16 -39.59
N LYS A 531 -34.18 1.58 -38.59
CA LYS A 531 -33.68 2.17 -37.34
C LYS A 531 -32.78 1.21 -36.56
N GLU A 532 -33.19 -0.06 -36.43
CA GLU A 532 -32.33 -1.08 -35.82
C GLU A 532 -31.02 -1.31 -36.59
N GLY A 533 -31.08 -1.27 -37.93
CA GLY A 533 -29.90 -1.35 -38.79
C GLY A 533 -28.95 -0.18 -38.56
N GLN A 534 -29.48 1.05 -38.51
CA GLN A 534 -28.69 2.27 -38.22
C GLN A 534 -28.10 2.23 -36.80
N GLN A 535 -28.85 1.77 -35.80
CA GLN A 535 -28.36 1.61 -34.43
C GLN A 535 -27.21 0.59 -34.36
N LYS A 536 -27.39 -0.60 -34.97
CA LYS A 536 -26.34 -1.63 -35.08
C LYS A 536 -25.11 -1.13 -35.83
N LEU A 537 -25.27 -0.25 -36.83
CA LEU A 537 -24.17 0.38 -37.54
C LEU A 537 -23.42 1.39 -36.65
N SER A 538 -24.14 2.25 -35.91
CA SER A 538 -23.58 3.16 -34.90
C SER A 538 -22.74 2.41 -33.87
N ASP A 539 -23.30 1.33 -33.32
CA ASP A 539 -22.65 0.59 -32.23
C ASP A 539 -21.44 -0.21 -32.74
N LYS A 540 -21.48 -0.67 -34.01
CA LYS A 540 -20.31 -1.23 -34.70
C LYS A 540 -19.21 -0.20 -34.94
N ILE A 541 -19.56 1.04 -35.34
CA ILE A 541 -18.60 2.14 -35.52
C ILE A 541 -17.92 2.49 -34.19
N LYS A 542 -18.70 2.63 -33.10
CA LYS A 542 -18.14 2.88 -31.75
C LYS A 542 -17.19 1.78 -31.31
N HIS A 543 -17.56 0.52 -31.48
CA HIS A 543 -16.68 -0.61 -31.14
C HIS A 543 -15.41 -0.62 -32.02
N GLU A 544 -15.48 -0.19 -33.28
CA GLU A 544 -14.31 -0.06 -34.15
C GLU A 544 -13.38 1.11 -33.73
N GLU A 545 -13.96 2.21 -33.23
CA GLU A 545 -13.22 3.34 -32.64
C GLU A 545 -12.56 2.95 -31.30
N GLU A 546 -13.26 2.24 -30.41
CA GLU A 546 -12.71 1.71 -29.16
C GLU A 546 -11.55 0.73 -29.42
N MET A 547 -11.68 -0.16 -30.41
CA MET A 547 -10.58 -1.04 -30.81
C MET A 547 -9.37 -0.27 -31.37
N LYS A 548 -9.59 0.80 -32.15
CA LYS A 548 -8.51 1.68 -32.62
C LYS A 548 -7.83 2.43 -31.46
N GLN A 549 -8.56 2.84 -30.43
CA GLN A 549 -7.98 3.45 -29.23
C GLN A 549 -7.15 2.43 -28.43
N LEU A 550 -7.65 1.21 -28.23
CA LEU A 550 -6.92 0.13 -27.58
C LEU A 550 -5.63 -0.25 -28.33
N ASP A 551 -5.64 -0.24 -29.67
CA ASP A 551 -4.44 -0.54 -30.45
C ASP A 551 -3.42 0.63 -30.43
N GLN A 552 -3.88 1.89 -30.36
CA GLN A 552 -2.99 3.04 -30.08
C GLN A 552 -2.40 2.98 -28.67
N GLU A 553 -3.16 2.54 -27.67
CA GLU A 553 -2.68 2.38 -26.30
C GLU A 553 -1.66 1.24 -26.17
N LYS A 554 -1.93 0.08 -26.79
CA LYS A 554 -0.95 -1.02 -26.90
C LYS A 554 0.35 -0.56 -27.55
N ALA A 555 0.29 0.24 -28.62
CA ALA A 555 1.48 0.79 -29.27
C ALA A 555 2.29 1.69 -28.32
N ARG A 556 1.63 2.56 -27.53
CA ARG A 556 2.29 3.39 -26.50
C ARG A 556 2.94 2.52 -25.40
N ILE A 557 2.25 1.49 -24.93
CA ILE A 557 2.78 0.56 -23.91
C ILE A 557 3.98 -0.21 -24.46
N GLN A 558 3.93 -0.69 -25.70
CA GLN A 558 5.08 -1.34 -26.34
C GLN A 558 6.28 -0.38 -26.49
N GLU A 559 6.05 0.89 -26.82
CA GLU A 559 7.14 1.87 -26.91
C GLU A 559 7.75 2.18 -25.52
N GLN A 560 6.95 2.20 -24.45
CA GLN A 560 7.44 2.32 -23.08
C GLN A 560 8.26 1.09 -22.66
N ILE A 561 7.79 -0.12 -22.97
CA ILE A 561 8.54 -1.36 -22.72
C ILE A 561 9.88 -1.32 -23.45
N ARG A 562 9.90 -0.91 -24.73
CA ARG A 562 11.15 -0.79 -25.52
C ARG A 562 12.14 0.20 -24.89
N LYS A 563 11.66 1.34 -24.38
CA LYS A 563 12.50 2.32 -23.67
C LYS A 563 13.06 1.77 -22.35
N ILE A 564 12.28 0.97 -21.62
CA ILE A 564 12.73 0.29 -20.38
C ILE A 564 13.78 -0.79 -20.70
N GLU A 565 13.64 -1.53 -21.80
CA GLU A 565 14.64 -2.49 -22.26
C GLU A 565 15.92 -1.80 -22.75
N GLU A 566 15.82 -0.71 -23.52
CA GLU A 566 16.97 0.13 -23.90
C GLU A 566 17.72 0.66 -22.66
N GLU A 567 17.00 1.10 -21.62
CA GLU A 567 17.60 1.56 -20.35
C GLU A 567 18.23 0.41 -19.54
N LYS A 568 17.61 -0.78 -19.49
CA LYS A 568 18.19 -1.99 -18.90
C LYS A 568 19.50 -2.39 -19.60
N ASN A 569 19.47 -2.44 -20.93
CA ASN A 569 20.64 -2.79 -21.74
C ASN A 569 21.79 -1.80 -21.52
N LYS A 570 21.48 -0.50 -21.38
CA LYS A 570 22.46 0.53 -21.03
C LYS A 570 23.06 0.31 -19.64
N LYS A 571 22.23 0.07 -18.62
CA LYS A 571 22.69 -0.25 -17.25
C LYS A 571 23.52 -1.54 -17.18
N GLU A 572 23.22 -2.53 -18.02
CA GLU A 572 24.04 -3.75 -18.13
C GLU A 572 25.38 -3.50 -18.81
N ALA A 573 25.42 -2.63 -19.83
CA ALA A 573 26.67 -2.18 -20.45
C ALA A 573 27.54 -1.39 -19.45
N ASP A 574 26.95 -0.46 -18.71
CA ASP A 574 27.65 0.31 -17.65
C ASP A 574 28.20 -0.62 -16.56
N LYS A 575 27.43 -1.65 -16.17
CA LYS A 575 27.90 -2.70 -15.23
C LYS A 575 29.09 -3.50 -15.78
N LYS A 576 29.08 -3.87 -17.07
CA LYS A 576 30.19 -4.56 -17.73
C LYS A 576 31.45 -3.68 -17.81
N ILE A 577 31.30 -2.37 -18.01
CA ILE A 577 32.41 -1.41 -17.97
C ILE A 577 33.01 -1.35 -16.56
N LEU A 578 32.19 -1.13 -15.52
CA LEU A 578 32.62 -1.13 -14.12
C LEU A 578 33.30 -2.44 -13.69
N GLU A 579 32.80 -3.59 -14.15
CA GLU A 579 33.42 -4.89 -13.86
C GLU A 579 34.78 -5.03 -14.57
N SER A 580 34.94 -4.48 -15.77
CA SER A 580 36.24 -4.44 -16.47
C SER A 580 37.25 -3.52 -15.78
N GLU A 581 36.83 -2.39 -15.21
CA GLU A 581 37.67 -1.50 -14.42
C GLU A 581 38.08 -2.13 -13.09
N ARG A 582 37.15 -2.81 -12.42
CA ARG A 582 37.44 -3.57 -11.19
C ARG A 582 38.48 -4.67 -11.42
N ARG A 583 38.44 -5.36 -12.57
CA ARG A 583 39.47 -6.34 -12.97
C ARG A 583 40.84 -5.69 -13.25
N LYS A 584 40.90 -4.46 -13.78
CA LYS A 584 42.16 -3.72 -13.93
C LYS A 584 42.76 -3.37 -12.57
N TYR A 585 41.95 -2.85 -11.64
CA TYR A 585 42.40 -2.57 -10.27
C TYR A 585 42.85 -3.83 -9.52
N GLU A 586 42.16 -4.97 -9.65
CA GLU A 586 42.62 -6.25 -9.08
C GLU A 586 43.92 -6.76 -9.73
N GLY A 587 44.17 -6.45 -11.01
CA GLY A 587 45.44 -6.73 -11.67
C GLY A 587 46.60 -5.89 -11.11
N GLU A 588 46.38 -4.59 -10.95
CA GLU A 588 47.38 -3.68 -10.37
C GLU A 588 47.72 -3.99 -8.90
N THR A 589 46.74 -4.42 -8.09
CA THR A 589 47.02 -4.80 -6.70
C THR A 589 47.82 -6.10 -6.63
N LYS A 590 47.55 -7.08 -7.48
CA LYS A 590 48.35 -8.32 -7.57
C LYS A 590 49.79 -8.04 -7.99
N LEU A 591 50.01 -7.19 -8.99
CA LEU A 591 51.36 -6.78 -9.41
C LEU A 591 52.15 -6.10 -8.27
N LYS A 592 51.50 -5.23 -7.47
CA LYS A 592 52.12 -4.59 -6.30
C LYS A 592 52.41 -5.59 -5.16
N GLU A 593 51.58 -6.61 -4.98
CA GLU A 593 51.80 -7.69 -4.01
C GLU A 593 52.97 -8.59 -4.44
N GLU A 594 53.04 -8.97 -5.72
CA GLU A 594 54.15 -9.72 -6.30
C GLU A 594 55.49 -8.94 -6.24
N GLU A 595 55.46 -7.63 -6.47
CA GLU A 595 56.62 -6.74 -6.31
C GLU A 595 57.09 -6.68 -4.85
N ARG A 596 56.18 -6.66 -3.87
CA ARG A 596 56.50 -6.76 -2.45
C ARG A 596 57.16 -8.10 -2.10
N ILE A 597 56.59 -9.21 -2.56
CA ILE A 597 57.14 -10.57 -2.33
C ILE A 597 58.55 -10.67 -2.92
N ARG A 598 58.78 -10.09 -4.10
CA ARG A 598 60.11 -10.07 -4.75
C ARG A 598 61.13 -9.25 -3.95
N LYS A 599 60.75 -8.08 -3.44
CA LYS A 599 61.60 -7.23 -2.57
C LYS A 599 61.88 -7.88 -1.20
N GLU A 600 60.93 -8.64 -0.65
CA GLU A 600 61.14 -9.39 0.59
C GLU A 600 62.12 -10.56 0.39
N ALA A 601 62.04 -11.26 -0.75
CA ALA A 601 63.02 -12.30 -1.11
C ALA A 601 64.44 -11.73 -1.30
N GLU A 602 64.56 -10.55 -1.92
CA GLU A 602 65.83 -9.84 -2.09
C GLU A 602 66.44 -9.40 -0.74
N LEU A 603 65.61 -8.94 0.21
CA LEU A 603 66.06 -8.64 1.57
C LEU A 603 66.56 -9.88 2.33
N LYS A 604 65.88 -11.04 2.18
CA LYS A 604 66.31 -12.31 2.80
C LYS A 604 67.66 -12.81 2.25
N MET A 605 67.95 -12.60 0.97
CA MET A 605 69.27 -12.87 0.40
C MET A 605 70.35 -11.97 1.04
N ILE A 606 70.05 -10.67 1.22
CA ILE A 606 70.97 -9.71 1.84
C ILE A 606 71.21 -10.02 3.34
N GLU A 607 70.21 -10.51 4.07
CA GLU A 607 70.37 -10.97 5.46
C GLU A 607 71.23 -12.25 5.54
N SER A 608 71.04 -13.21 4.64
CA SER A 608 71.89 -14.40 4.51
C SER A 608 73.37 -14.05 4.26
N ASP A 609 73.63 -13.10 3.36
CA ASP A 609 74.98 -12.59 3.08
C ASP A 609 75.61 -11.81 4.26
N ARG A 610 74.79 -11.20 5.12
CA ARG A 610 75.27 -10.54 6.35
C ARG A 610 75.64 -11.57 7.41
N ALA A 611 74.79 -12.59 7.64
CA ALA A 611 75.05 -13.66 8.59
C ALA A 611 76.36 -14.41 8.28
N HIS A 612 76.63 -14.72 7.01
CA HIS A 612 77.90 -15.34 6.61
C HIS A 612 79.12 -14.46 6.86
N LYS A 613 79.02 -13.14 6.65
CA LYS A 613 80.10 -12.18 6.96
C LYS A 613 80.29 -11.97 8.46
N GLU A 614 79.30 -12.25 9.28
CA GLU A 614 79.36 -12.17 10.74
C GLU A 614 80.07 -13.42 11.31
N GLU A 615 79.67 -14.63 10.90
CA GLU A 615 80.40 -15.87 11.23
C GLU A 615 81.88 -15.80 10.83
N GLU A 616 82.21 -15.17 9.71
CA GLU A 616 83.61 -15.06 9.26
C GLU A 616 84.44 -14.15 10.19
N ARG A 617 83.84 -13.10 10.79
CA ARG A 617 84.49 -12.29 11.83
C ARG A 617 84.70 -13.08 13.11
N ASP A 618 83.71 -13.86 13.54
CA ASP A 618 83.83 -14.65 14.78
C ASP A 618 84.88 -15.75 14.67
N ARG A 619 85.06 -16.34 13.48
CA ARG A 619 86.18 -17.23 13.16
C ARG A 619 87.53 -16.52 13.20
N GLN A 620 87.62 -15.22 12.86
CA GLN A 620 88.85 -14.43 13.03
C GLN A 620 89.11 -14.06 14.50
N ILE A 621 88.07 -13.70 15.27
CA ILE A 621 88.18 -13.41 16.71
C ILE A 621 88.67 -14.64 17.48
N SER A 622 88.12 -15.82 17.18
CA SER A 622 88.56 -17.10 17.75
C SER A 622 90.03 -17.43 17.46
N LYS A 623 90.55 -17.06 16.29
CA LYS A 623 91.98 -17.22 15.95
C LYS A 623 92.87 -16.24 16.71
N ARG A 624 92.40 -15.01 16.96
CA ARG A 624 93.12 -14.00 17.76
C ARG A 624 93.25 -14.39 19.23
N SER A 625 92.19 -14.96 19.82
CA SER A 625 92.16 -15.36 21.22
C SER A 625 93.23 -16.41 21.56
N ARG A 626 93.40 -17.43 20.69
CA ARG A 626 94.43 -18.48 20.87
C ARG A 626 95.86 -17.92 20.82
N TYR A 627 96.10 -16.90 20.01
CA TYR A 627 97.42 -16.26 19.87
C TYR A 627 97.82 -15.43 21.10
N GLU A 628 96.84 -14.88 21.83
CA GLU A 628 97.06 -14.19 23.12
C GLU A 628 97.30 -15.18 24.28
N GLU A 629 96.65 -16.35 24.27
CA GLU A 629 96.90 -17.40 25.28
C GLU A 629 98.33 -17.96 25.23
N ASP A 630 98.85 -18.27 24.03
CA ASP A 630 100.19 -18.83 23.91
C ASP A 630 101.29 -17.80 24.23
N LYS A 631 101.02 -16.51 23.99
CA LYS A 631 101.88 -15.40 24.43
C LYS A 631 101.96 -15.29 25.96
N LYS A 632 100.86 -15.54 26.69
CA LYS A 632 100.85 -15.57 28.17
C LYS A 632 101.64 -16.75 28.75
N LYS A 633 101.54 -17.94 28.15
CA LYS A 633 102.29 -19.14 28.58
C LYS A 633 103.81 -18.94 28.48
N LEU A 634 104.28 -18.25 27.43
CA LEU A 634 105.70 -17.95 27.24
C LEU A 634 106.27 -16.96 28.27
N GLN A 635 105.41 -16.10 28.85
CA GLN A 635 105.81 -15.09 29.83
C GLN A 635 105.96 -15.66 31.24
N THR A 636 105.10 -16.59 31.64
CA THR A 636 105.17 -17.25 32.96
C THR A 636 106.31 -18.26 33.08
N GLU A 637 106.69 -18.95 31.99
CA GLU A 637 107.86 -19.83 32.00
C GLU A 637 109.17 -19.05 32.20
N LYS A 638 109.25 -17.82 31.67
CA LYS A 638 110.43 -16.96 31.77
C LYS A 638 110.70 -16.48 33.21
N GLN A 639 109.65 -16.15 33.95
CA GLN A 639 109.74 -15.77 35.36
C GLN A 639 110.13 -16.94 36.29
N ARG A 640 109.74 -18.17 35.93
CA ARG A 640 110.06 -19.37 36.73
C ARG A 640 111.56 -19.68 36.76
N LYS A 641 112.27 -19.45 35.65
CA LYS A 641 113.73 -19.67 35.54
C LYS A 641 114.57 -18.55 36.19
N GLU A 642 113.98 -17.40 36.48
CA GLU A 642 114.64 -16.27 37.14
C GLU A 642 114.67 -16.41 38.68
N LEU A 643 113.71 -17.16 39.24
CA LEU A 643 113.63 -17.45 40.68
C LEU A 643 114.61 -18.55 41.12
N GLU A 644 114.93 -19.48 40.23
CA GLU A 644 115.77 -20.66 40.51
C GLU A 644 117.27 -20.31 40.65
N LEU A 645 117.69 -19.16 40.11
CA LEU A 645 119.06 -18.65 40.17
C LEU A 645 119.40 -17.83 41.43
N LYS A 646 118.41 -17.47 42.27
CA LYS A 646 118.64 -16.67 43.50
C LYS A 646 118.78 -17.50 44.79
N ASN A 647 118.44 -18.78 44.75
CA ASN A 647 118.41 -19.63 45.95
C ASN A 647 119.73 -20.36 46.27
N LEU A 648 120.87 -19.88 45.75
CA LEU A 648 122.18 -20.56 45.85
C LEU A 648 123.28 -19.78 46.58
N GLU A 649 123.04 -18.56 47.06
CA GLU A 649 124.08 -17.72 47.71
C GLU A 649 123.89 -17.48 49.22
N GLU A 650 122.75 -17.84 49.83
CA GLU A 650 122.45 -17.50 51.24
C GLU A 650 122.59 -18.66 52.26
N GLU A 651 123.18 -19.80 51.88
CA GLU A 651 123.26 -20.99 52.76
C GLU A 651 124.42 -20.99 53.80
N GLY A 652 125.23 -19.93 53.85
CA GLY A 652 126.53 -19.94 54.56
C GLY A 652 126.51 -19.63 56.06
N ILE A 653 125.77 -18.60 56.52
CA ILE A 653 126.04 -17.97 57.84
C ILE A 653 124.76 -17.62 58.62
N LYS A 654 124.04 -18.62 59.16
CA LYS A 654 123.20 -18.44 60.38
C LYS A 654 122.80 -19.71 61.17
N LYS A 655 123.37 -20.88 60.86
CA LYS A 655 123.13 -22.20 61.51
C LYS A 655 123.41 -22.30 63.03
N CYS A 656 123.82 -21.21 63.68
CA CYS A 656 123.99 -21.12 65.15
C CYS A 656 122.94 -20.25 65.86
N PHE A 657 122.14 -19.45 65.16
CA PHE A 657 121.03 -18.68 65.77
C PHE A 657 119.70 -19.44 65.72
N GLU A 658 119.57 -20.38 64.77
CA GLU A 658 118.37 -21.18 64.53
C GLU A 658 117.85 -21.94 65.74
N ARG A 659 118.72 -22.56 66.55
CA ARG A 659 118.28 -23.48 67.62
C ARG A 659 117.50 -22.82 68.77
N ARG A 660 117.53 -21.49 68.91
CA ARG A 660 116.68 -20.75 69.87
C ARG A 660 115.39 -20.22 69.24
N MET A 661 115.47 -19.73 67.99
CA MET A 661 114.29 -19.30 67.23
C MET A 661 113.34 -20.46 66.89
N GLN A 662 113.88 -21.68 66.66
CA GLN A 662 113.09 -22.85 66.28
C GLN A 662 112.08 -23.30 67.35
N GLU A 663 112.27 -22.96 68.63
CA GLU A 663 111.34 -23.34 69.71
C GLU A 663 110.16 -22.35 69.84
N GLU A 664 110.41 -21.06 69.54
CA GLU A 664 109.39 -20.02 69.46
C GLU A 664 108.61 -20.09 68.13
N GLN A 665 109.31 -20.40 67.03
CA GLN A 665 108.68 -20.71 65.74
C GLN A 665 107.78 -21.94 65.81
N ARG A 666 108.14 -22.99 66.56
CA ARG A 666 107.25 -24.16 66.74
C ARG A 666 105.91 -23.79 67.39
N LYS A 667 105.91 -22.87 68.37
CA LYS A 667 104.66 -22.39 69.01
C LYS A 667 103.82 -21.53 68.06
N ASN A 668 104.45 -20.65 67.28
CA ASN A 668 103.74 -19.86 66.27
C ASN A 668 103.20 -20.73 65.11
N ILE A 669 103.96 -21.75 64.68
CA ILE A 669 103.51 -22.74 63.69
C ILE A 669 102.33 -23.56 64.23
N GLU A 670 102.30 -23.94 65.51
CA GLU A 670 101.14 -24.62 66.11
C GLU A 670 99.89 -23.71 66.14
N ILE A 671 100.06 -22.42 66.43
CA ILE A 671 98.99 -21.42 66.39
C ILE A 671 98.49 -21.20 64.95
N ASP A 672 99.39 -21.10 63.98
CA ASP A 672 99.02 -20.88 62.59
C ASP A 672 98.47 -22.14 61.90
N LEU A 673 98.86 -23.34 62.35
CA LEU A 673 98.21 -24.61 62.00
C LEU A 673 96.78 -24.67 62.53
N LYS A 674 96.54 -24.34 63.82
CA LYS A 674 95.17 -24.25 64.37
C LYS A 674 94.32 -23.21 63.63
N ARG A 675 94.90 -22.06 63.25
CA ARG A 675 94.24 -21.06 62.38
C ARG A 675 94.08 -21.50 60.93
N GLN A 676 94.84 -22.48 60.44
CA GLN A 676 94.62 -23.10 59.13
C GLN A 676 93.51 -24.14 59.22
N GLU A 677 93.47 -24.97 60.27
CA GLU A 677 92.38 -25.91 60.55
C GLU A 677 91.04 -25.18 60.72
N GLU A 678 91.01 -24.09 61.50
CA GLU A 678 89.83 -23.21 61.62
C GLU A 678 89.43 -22.57 60.29
N ARG A 679 90.40 -22.14 59.46
CA ARG A 679 90.11 -21.60 58.12
C ARG A 679 89.56 -22.66 57.17
N ILE A 680 90.15 -23.86 57.14
CA ILE A 680 89.64 -25.00 56.35
C ILE A 680 88.24 -25.39 56.82
N LYS A 681 87.98 -25.36 58.13
CA LYS A 681 86.66 -25.66 58.70
C LYS A 681 85.62 -24.61 58.32
N MET A 682 85.95 -23.32 58.43
CA MET A 682 85.11 -22.22 57.93
C MET A 682 84.93 -22.27 56.40
N GLU A 683 85.95 -22.66 55.63
CA GLU A 683 85.84 -22.77 54.17
C GLU A 683 84.97 -23.97 53.74
N MET A 684 85.02 -25.09 54.49
CA MET A 684 84.06 -26.18 54.33
C MET A 684 82.63 -25.77 54.72
N GLU A 685 82.46 -24.99 55.78
CA GLU A 685 81.16 -24.46 56.21
C GLU A 685 80.59 -23.47 55.17
N ILE A 686 81.42 -22.59 54.61
CA ILE A 686 81.05 -21.70 53.49
C ILE A 686 80.66 -22.51 52.25
N LYS A 687 81.39 -23.58 51.90
CA LYS A 687 81.03 -24.45 50.76
C LYS A 687 79.70 -25.16 50.98
N LEU A 688 79.44 -25.69 52.18
CA LEU A 688 78.15 -26.30 52.53
C LEU A 688 77.00 -25.29 52.48
N LEU A 689 77.20 -24.06 52.97
CA LEU A 689 76.22 -22.98 52.89
C LEU A 689 75.98 -22.49 51.45
N GLU A 690 77.00 -22.50 50.59
CA GLU A 690 76.87 -22.13 49.18
C GLU A 690 76.19 -23.24 48.37
N GLU A 691 76.49 -24.52 48.63
CA GLU A 691 75.74 -25.66 48.10
C GLU A 691 74.27 -25.65 48.56
N GLU A 692 73.99 -25.30 49.82
CA GLU A 692 72.62 -25.14 50.33
C GLU A 692 71.91 -23.94 49.66
N ARG A 693 72.62 -22.84 49.39
CA ARG A 693 72.07 -21.68 48.66
C ARG A 693 71.72 -22.07 47.22
N ILE A 694 72.64 -22.73 46.51
CA ILE A 694 72.43 -23.24 45.14
C ILE A 694 71.24 -24.22 45.11
N ARG A 695 71.11 -25.09 46.12
CA ARG A 695 69.97 -26.01 46.22
C ARG A 695 68.64 -25.27 46.42
N LYS A 696 68.58 -24.29 47.33
CA LYS A 696 67.38 -23.46 47.53
C LYS A 696 67.04 -22.64 46.30
N GLU A 697 68.03 -22.10 45.60
CA GLU A 697 67.86 -21.35 44.35
C GLU A 697 67.29 -22.26 43.25
N ALA A 698 67.81 -23.47 43.08
CA ALA A 698 67.26 -24.48 42.18
C ALA A 698 65.83 -24.91 42.55
N GLU A 699 65.52 -25.08 43.84
CA GLU A 699 64.17 -25.37 44.32
C GLU A 699 63.20 -24.20 44.03
N THR A 700 63.64 -22.93 44.19
CA THR A 700 62.82 -21.77 43.79
C THR A 700 62.60 -21.67 42.28
N GLN A 701 63.61 -22.02 41.47
CA GLN A 701 63.48 -22.05 40.01
C GLN A 701 62.49 -23.12 39.56
N GLN A 702 62.54 -24.33 40.14
CA GLN A 702 61.55 -25.38 39.87
C GLN A 702 60.13 -24.96 40.28
N GLN A 703 59.96 -24.27 41.40
CA GLN A 703 58.66 -23.74 41.80
C GLN A 703 58.15 -22.64 40.85
N ALA A 704 59.04 -21.79 40.32
CA ALA A 704 58.70 -20.80 39.31
C ALA A 704 58.24 -21.45 38.00
N ASP A 705 58.95 -22.48 37.53
CA ASP A 705 58.58 -23.23 36.32
C ASP A 705 57.25 -24.00 36.47
N ILE A 706 56.94 -24.52 37.66
CA ILE A 706 55.63 -25.13 37.96
C ILE A 706 54.52 -24.08 37.92
N LYS A 707 54.72 -22.91 38.55
CA LYS A 707 53.73 -21.80 38.51
C LYS A 707 53.51 -21.31 37.08
N LYS A 708 54.57 -21.17 36.28
CA LYS A 708 54.48 -20.77 34.87
C LYS A 708 53.65 -21.75 34.04
N LYS A 709 53.85 -23.06 34.23
CA LYS A 709 53.04 -24.10 33.57
C LYS A 709 51.56 -24.04 33.98
N GLN A 710 51.28 -23.81 35.27
CA GLN A 710 49.91 -23.63 35.76
C GLN A 710 49.25 -22.36 35.19
N GLU A 711 49.98 -21.27 35.04
CA GLU A 711 49.49 -20.03 34.43
C GLU A 711 49.23 -20.19 32.92
N GLU A 712 50.08 -20.91 32.20
CA GLU A 712 49.88 -21.26 30.79
C GLU A 712 48.67 -22.20 30.59
N GLU A 713 48.45 -23.15 31.51
CA GLU A 713 47.26 -24.01 31.52
C GLU A 713 45.98 -23.22 31.82
N LEU A 714 46.00 -22.29 32.78
CA LEU A 714 44.89 -21.37 33.05
C LEU A 714 44.58 -20.49 31.84
N LYS A 715 45.58 -19.88 31.19
CA LYS A 715 45.40 -19.10 29.94
C LYS A 715 44.80 -19.95 28.81
N ARG A 716 45.16 -21.23 28.72
CA ARG A 716 44.59 -22.17 27.74
C ARG A 716 43.14 -22.51 28.05
N LEU A 717 42.79 -22.75 29.32
CA LEU A 717 41.42 -23.01 29.77
C LEU A 717 40.53 -21.77 29.62
N GLU A 718 41.04 -20.58 29.94
CA GLU A 718 40.33 -19.31 29.75
C GLU A 718 40.11 -19.01 28.27
N SER A 719 41.12 -19.25 27.41
CA SER A 719 40.96 -19.19 25.95
C SER A 719 39.91 -20.16 25.41
N GLN A 720 39.74 -21.34 26.04
CA GLN A 720 38.65 -22.27 25.70
C GLN A 720 37.30 -21.79 26.22
N ARG A 721 37.25 -21.18 27.42
CA ARG A 721 36.02 -20.61 27.99
C ARG A 721 35.51 -19.46 27.14
N VAL A 722 36.37 -18.51 26.76
CA VAL A 722 36.03 -17.38 25.87
C VAL A 722 35.55 -17.86 24.50
N LYS A 723 36.16 -18.92 23.93
CA LYS A 723 35.67 -19.52 22.67
C LYS A 723 34.27 -20.12 22.82
N LYS A 724 34.00 -20.86 23.89
CA LYS A 724 32.67 -21.42 24.19
C LYS A 724 31.64 -20.32 24.48
N GLU A 725 32.04 -19.27 25.18
CA GLU A 725 31.21 -18.11 25.51
C GLU A 725 30.84 -17.32 24.25
N TYR A 726 31.79 -17.10 23.32
CA TYR A 726 31.52 -16.53 22.01
C TYR A 726 30.56 -17.42 21.17
N GLU A 727 30.72 -18.74 21.23
CA GLU A 727 29.84 -19.68 20.52
C GLU A 727 28.43 -19.73 21.12
N VAL A 728 28.29 -19.68 22.45
CA VAL A 728 27.01 -19.51 23.15
C VAL A 728 26.35 -18.20 22.76
N ASN A 729 27.08 -17.08 22.80
CA ASN A 729 26.56 -15.76 22.41
C ASN A 729 26.16 -15.71 20.92
N ARG A 730 26.87 -16.43 20.04
CA ARG A 730 26.49 -16.59 18.62
C ARG A 730 25.18 -17.36 18.48
N LEU A 731 25.07 -18.52 19.15
CA LEU A 731 23.86 -19.37 19.12
C LEU A 731 22.65 -18.69 19.79
N GLU A 732 22.87 -17.89 20.81
CA GLU A 732 21.84 -17.09 21.48
C GLU A 732 21.38 -15.92 20.60
N SER A 733 22.31 -15.23 19.93
CA SER A 733 22.00 -14.23 18.90
C SER A 733 21.22 -14.85 17.72
N GLU A 734 21.56 -16.08 17.33
CA GLU A 734 20.87 -16.82 16.26
C GLU A 734 19.49 -17.31 16.70
N ARG A 735 19.31 -17.72 17.96
CA ARG A 735 18.00 -17.97 18.58
C ARG A 735 17.15 -16.71 18.64
N VAL A 736 17.69 -15.57 19.06
CA VAL A 736 16.99 -14.28 19.11
C VAL A 736 16.63 -13.79 17.71
N LYS A 737 17.49 -14.02 16.70
CA LYS A 737 17.14 -13.77 15.29
C LYS A 737 15.97 -14.67 14.87
N LYS A 738 16.05 -15.98 15.07
CA LYS A 738 14.96 -16.92 14.73
C LYS A 738 13.66 -16.59 15.46
N GLN A 739 13.70 -16.21 16.73
CA GLN A 739 12.51 -15.83 17.51
C GLN A 739 11.86 -14.53 16.99
N LYS A 740 12.67 -13.54 16.56
CA LYS A 740 12.16 -12.34 15.88
C LYS A 740 11.63 -12.66 14.48
N GLU A 741 12.22 -13.63 13.80
CA GLU A 741 11.76 -14.13 12.52
C GLU A 741 10.41 -14.84 12.66
N THR A 742 10.20 -15.67 13.70
CA THR A 742 8.87 -16.21 14.02
C THR A 742 7.90 -15.10 14.39
N GLN A 743 8.25 -14.15 15.28
CA GLN A 743 7.36 -13.04 15.63
C GLN A 743 6.99 -12.16 14.42
N ASN A 744 7.90 -11.98 13.46
CA ASN A 744 7.59 -11.29 12.20
C ASN A 744 6.72 -12.16 11.27
N GLN A 745 6.92 -13.48 11.24
CA GLN A 745 6.03 -14.41 10.50
C GLN A 745 4.63 -14.45 11.12
N ASP A 746 4.52 -14.43 12.45
CA ASP A 746 3.28 -14.35 13.20
C ASP A 746 2.57 -13.01 12.92
N LEU A 747 3.29 -11.88 12.94
CA LEU A 747 2.74 -10.57 12.54
C LEU A 747 2.28 -10.51 11.08
N VAL A 748 2.99 -11.17 10.16
CA VAL A 748 2.57 -11.28 8.74
C VAL A 748 1.36 -12.21 8.60
N MET A 749 1.29 -13.28 9.41
CA MET A 749 0.11 -14.14 9.54
C MET A 749 -1.11 -13.36 10.06
N ASP A 750 -0.95 -12.58 11.13
CA ASP A 750 -2.00 -11.73 11.71
C ASP A 750 -2.48 -10.66 10.72
N GLN A 751 -1.56 -10.04 9.97
CA GLN A 751 -1.90 -9.10 8.90
C GLN A 751 -2.66 -9.80 7.76
N PHE A 752 -2.22 -10.99 7.33
CA PHE A 752 -2.92 -11.78 6.31
C PHE A 752 -4.29 -12.27 6.79
N GLU A 753 -4.43 -12.64 8.07
CA GLU A 753 -5.70 -13.03 8.68
C GLU A 753 -6.65 -11.83 8.82
N TYR A 754 -6.11 -10.63 9.09
CA TYR A 754 -6.89 -9.38 9.08
C TYR A 754 -7.35 -9.01 7.67
N GLU A 755 -6.46 -9.06 6.67
CA GLU A 755 -6.80 -8.80 5.26
C GLU A 755 -7.83 -9.81 4.72
N THR A 756 -7.71 -11.09 5.04
CA THR A 756 -8.70 -12.10 4.64
C THR A 756 -10.05 -11.89 5.34
N LYS A 757 -10.08 -11.47 6.62
CA LYS A 757 -11.32 -11.07 7.31
C LYS A 757 -11.96 -9.82 6.71
N GLU A 758 -11.19 -8.82 6.27
CA GLU A 758 -11.75 -7.67 5.55
C GLU A 758 -12.27 -8.06 4.16
N GLN A 759 -11.54 -8.89 3.40
CA GLN A 759 -12.03 -9.44 2.13
C GLN A 759 -13.30 -10.29 2.31
N GLU A 760 -13.43 -11.01 3.43
CA GLU A 760 -14.64 -11.76 3.77
C GLU A 760 -15.82 -10.82 4.09
N LYS A 761 -15.59 -9.72 4.83
CA LYS A 761 -16.61 -8.67 5.02
C LYS A 761 -17.03 -8.02 3.70
N GLU A 762 -16.10 -7.74 2.80
CA GLU A 762 -16.42 -7.21 1.47
C GLU A 762 -17.22 -8.21 0.63
N ARG A 763 -16.85 -9.50 0.66
CA ARG A 763 -17.63 -10.57 0.02
C ARG A 763 -19.05 -10.64 0.57
N ILE A 764 -19.24 -10.64 1.89
CA ILE A 764 -20.55 -10.63 2.55
C ILE A 764 -21.35 -9.37 2.15
N LYS A 765 -20.70 -8.21 2.08
CA LYS A 765 -21.34 -6.95 1.65
C LYS A 765 -21.81 -7.01 0.20
N ILE A 766 -20.98 -7.53 -0.71
CA ILE A 766 -21.31 -7.73 -2.13
C ILE A 766 -22.44 -8.77 -2.27
N GLU A 767 -22.41 -9.85 -1.49
CA GLU A 767 -23.43 -10.90 -1.53
C GLU A 767 -24.79 -10.39 -1.03
N LEU A 768 -24.82 -9.58 0.04
CA LEU A 768 -26.01 -8.87 0.49
C LEU A 768 -26.54 -7.85 -0.54
N GLU A 769 -25.67 -7.23 -1.33
CA GLU A 769 -26.05 -6.33 -2.41
C GLU A 769 -26.62 -7.08 -3.62
N ILE A 770 -26.04 -8.23 -3.98
CA ILE A 770 -26.57 -9.16 -4.98
C ILE A 770 -27.95 -9.69 -4.55
N GLN A 771 -28.15 -10.03 -3.26
CA GLN A 771 -29.45 -10.44 -2.73
C GLN A 771 -30.50 -9.33 -2.87
N LYS A 772 -30.16 -8.07 -2.51
CA LYS A 772 -31.06 -6.92 -2.71
C LYS A 772 -31.42 -6.70 -4.17
N LEU A 773 -30.45 -6.78 -5.08
CA LEU A 773 -30.68 -6.65 -6.52
C LEU A 773 -31.54 -7.82 -7.05
N HIS A 774 -31.39 -9.03 -6.51
CA HIS A 774 -32.23 -10.17 -6.85
C HIS A 774 -33.68 -9.98 -6.37
N GLU A 775 -33.89 -9.50 -5.14
CA GLU A 775 -35.21 -9.13 -4.61
C GLU A 775 -35.86 -8.00 -5.42
N GLU A 776 -35.08 -6.99 -5.85
CA GLU A 776 -35.57 -5.92 -6.72
C GLU A 776 -35.96 -6.44 -8.10
N CYS A 777 -35.18 -7.36 -8.69
CA CYS A 777 -35.53 -8.05 -9.93
C CYS A 777 -36.81 -8.87 -9.77
N LEU A 778 -36.98 -9.62 -8.69
CA LEU A 778 -38.21 -10.37 -8.39
C LEU A 778 -39.42 -9.44 -8.20
N ARG A 779 -39.22 -8.26 -7.60
CA ARG A 779 -40.27 -7.24 -7.46
C ARG A 779 -40.66 -6.66 -8.82
N LYS A 780 -39.68 -6.28 -9.65
CA LYS A 780 -39.91 -5.80 -11.03
C LYS A 780 -40.59 -6.87 -11.89
N GLN A 781 -40.21 -8.14 -11.76
CA GLN A 781 -40.88 -9.24 -12.48
C GLN A 781 -42.35 -9.39 -12.05
N LYS A 782 -42.66 -9.28 -10.75
CA LYS A 782 -44.05 -9.28 -10.27
C LYS A 782 -44.85 -8.09 -10.82
N GLU A 783 -44.23 -6.92 -10.91
CA GLU A 783 -44.85 -5.72 -11.48
C GLU A 783 -45.11 -5.87 -12.99
N VAL A 784 -44.15 -6.41 -13.76
CA VAL A 784 -44.33 -6.76 -15.17
C VAL A 784 -45.46 -7.78 -15.35
N ASN A 785 -45.48 -8.87 -14.57
CA ASN A 785 -46.54 -9.88 -14.62
C ASN A 785 -47.93 -9.28 -14.27
N GLN A 786 -47.98 -8.31 -13.36
CA GLN A 786 -49.21 -7.59 -13.04
C GLN A 786 -49.66 -6.70 -14.21
N GLN A 787 -48.74 -5.94 -14.81
CA GLN A 787 -49.03 -5.13 -16.00
C GLN A 787 -49.46 -5.99 -17.19
N GLU A 788 -48.90 -7.19 -17.37
CA GLU A 788 -49.35 -8.16 -18.37
C GLU A 788 -50.77 -8.68 -18.08
N SER A 789 -51.09 -8.96 -16.81
CA SER A 789 -52.45 -9.33 -16.41
C SER A 789 -53.47 -8.20 -16.66
N GLU A 790 -53.08 -6.95 -16.41
CA GLU A 790 -53.90 -5.76 -16.69
C GLU A 790 -54.07 -5.53 -18.20
N ARG A 791 -53.01 -5.69 -18.99
CA ARG A 791 -53.09 -5.67 -20.47
C ARG A 791 -53.98 -6.79 -21.00
N GLN A 792 -53.91 -7.98 -20.43
CA GLN A 792 -54.76 -9.10 -20.83
C GLN A 792 -56.24 -8.83 -20.53
N LYS A 793 -56.56 -8.28 -19.35
CA LYS A 793 -57.93 -7.80 -19.04
C LYS A 793 -58.41 -6.76 -20.05
N TYR A 794 -57.57 -5.77 -20.37
CA TYR A 794 -57.91 -4.75 -21.38
C TYR A 794 -58.17 -5.35 -22.76
N ILE A 795 -57.37 -6.34 -23.18
CA ILE A 795 -57.58 -7.09 -24.43
C ILE A 795 -58.92 -7.84 -24.41
N ASP A 796 -59.28 -8.46 -23.29
CA ASP A 796 -60.52 -9.24 -23.17
C ASP A 796 -61.76 -8.33 -23.05
N ASP A 797 -61.65 -7.17 -22.38
CA ASP A 797 -62.67 -6.12 -22.40
C ASP A 797 -62.86 -5.53 -23.80
N MET A 798 -61.78 -5.31 -24.56
CA MET A 798 -61.85 -4.90 -25.97
C MET A 798 -62.53 -5.96 -26.85
N LYS A 799 -62.21 -7.26 -26.69
CA LYS A 799 -62.93 -8.35 -27.40
C LYS A 799 -64.41 -8.40 -27.02
N LYS A 800 -64.75 -8.10 -25.77
CA LYS A 800 -66.14 -8.04 -25.29
C LYS A 800 -66.89 -6.88 -25.94
N LEU A 801 -66.28 -5.68 -25.98
CA LEU A 801 -66.81 -4.52 -26.70
C LEU A 801 -66.97 -4.79 -28.20
N GLU A 802 -66.02 -5.48 -28.84
CA GLU A 802 -66.12 -5.93 -30.24
C GLU A 802 -67.29 -6.90 -30.42
N SER A 803 -67.48 -7.84 -29.49
CA SER A 803 -68.58 -8.81 -29.51
C SER A 803 -69.95 -8.14 -29.32
N ASP A 804 -70.05 -7.20 -28.38
CA ASP A 804 -71.25 -6.40 -28.14
C ASP A 804 -71.55 -5.49 -29.34
N ARG A 805 -70.52 -4.91 -29.98
CA ARG A 805 -70.66 -4.16 -31.23
C ARG A 805 -71.20 -5.04 -32.35
N ILE A 806 -70.62 -6.23 -32.59
CA ILE A 806 -71.10 -7.18 -33.61
C ILE A 806 -72.56 -7.60 -33.32
N ARG A 807 -72.90 -7.81 -32.05
CA ARG A 807 -74.28 -8.10 -31.62
C ARG A 807 -75.23 -6.95 -31.97
N ASN A 808 -74.86 -5.72 -31.64
CA ASN A 808 -75.65 -4.52 -31.92
C ASN A 808 -75.78 -4.28 -33.44
N GLU A 809 -74.72 -4.48 -34.23
CA GLU A 809 -74.77 -4.39 -35.70
C GLU A 809 -75.71 -5.46 -36.30
N ASN A 810 -75.76 -6.66 -35.72
CA ASN A 810 -76.70 -7.70 -36.14
C ASN A 810 -78.15 -7.40 -35.72
N GLU A 811 -78.37 -6.82 -34.54
CA GLU A 811 -79.68 -6.34 -34.09
C GLU A 811 -80.19 -5.20 -34.97
N ILE A 812 -79.33 -4.24 -35.34
CA ILE A 812 -79.64 -3.19 -36.32
C ILE A 812 -80.05 -3.80 -37.66
N LYS A 813 -79.30 -4.78 -38.20
CA LYS A 813 -79.67 -5.48 -39.45
C LYS A 813 -81.01 -6.21 -39.36
N GLN A 814 -81.34 -6.80 -38.20
CA GLN A 814 -82.65 -7.41 -37.97
C GLN A 814 -83.76 -6.36 -37.95
N LEU A 815 -83.57 -5.24 -37.26
CA LEU A 815 -84.52 -4.13 -37.20
C LEU A 815 -84.71 -3.44 -38.57
N GLU A 816 -83.65 -3.31 -39.37
CA GLU A 816 -83.73 -2.83 -40.76
C GLU A 816 -84.51 -3.80 -41.65
N SER A 817 -84.24 -5.11 -41.54
CA SER A 817 -84.98 -6.16 -42.27
C SER A 817 -86.46 -6.14 -41.89
N GLU A 818 -86.78 -5.97 -40.60
CA GLU A 818 -88.17 -5.85 -40.13
C GLU A 818 -88.81 -4.54 -40.60
N ARG A 819 -88.07 -3.42 -40.63
CA ARG A 819 -88.54 -2.14 -41.15
C ARG A 819 -88.89 -2.21 -42.64
N ILE A 820 -88.05 -2.87 -43.44
CA ILE A 820 -88.32 -3.15 -44.87
C ILE A 820 -89.58 -4.00 -45.00
N ARG A 821 -89.69 -5.10 -44.24
CA ARG A 821 -90.87 -5.96 -44.24
C ARG A 821 -92.15 -5.18 -43.89
N ARG A 822 -92.14 -4.39 -42.82
CA ARG A 822 -93.27 -3.52 -42.42
C ARG A 822 -93.59 -2.47 -43.48
N GLN A 823 -92.60 -1.97 -44.23
CA GLN A 823 -92.82 -1.04 -45.34
C GLN A 823 -93.49 -1.73 -46.54
N ASP A 824 -93.12 -2.97 -46.86
CA ASP A 824 -93.75 -3.75 -47.93
C ASP A 824 -95.14 -4.24 -47.54
N GLU A 825 -95.37 -4.61 -46.27
CA GLU A 825 -96.70 -4.87 -45.72
C GLU A 825 -97.60 -3.62 -45.82
N ARG A 826 -97.08 -2.42 -45.52
CA ARG A 826 -97.80 -1.15 -45.73
C ARG A 826 -98.14 -0.91 -47.22
N LYS A 827 -97.18 -1.05 -48.13
CA LYS A 827 -97.43 -0.93 -49.59
C LYS A 827 -98.50 -1.93 -50.06
N LYS A 828 -98.49 -3.15 -49.52
CA LYS A 828 -99.50 -4.17 -49.83
C LYS A 828 -100.88 -3.73 -49.35
N SER A 829 -101.02 -3.29 -48.10
CA SER A 829 -102.29 -2.76 -47.57
C SER A 829 -102.75 -1.46 -48.26
N GLU A 830 -101.84 -0.62 -48.75
CA GLU A 830 -102.17 0.54 -49.59
C GLU A 830 -102.69 0.11 -50.96
N SER A 831 -102.09 -0.91 -51.58
CA SER A 831 -102.58 -1.51 -52.82
C SER A 831 -103.96 -2.17 -52.64
N GLU A 832 -104.17 -2.91 -51.54
CA GLU A 832 -105.45 -3.51 -51.17
C GLU A 832 -106.53 -2.43 -50.95
N ARG A 833 -106.21 -1.33 -50.24
CA ARG A 833 -107.10 -0.17 -50.09
C ARG A 833 -107.38 0.54 -51.43
N SER A 834 -106.41 0.60 -52.33
CA SER A 834 -106.59 1.15 -53.68
C SER A 834 -107.50 0.28 -54.53
N HIS A 835 -107.38 -1.05 -54.43
CA HIS A 835 -108.30 -1.99 -55.06
C HIS A 835 -109.72 -1.88 -54.50
N GLN A 836 -109.88 -1.85 -53.17
CA GLN A 836 -111.19 -1.63 -52.55
C GLN A 836 -111.83 -0.32 -52.99
N LYS A 837 -111.07 0.78 -53.08
CA LYS A 837 -111.57 2.06 -53.61
C LYS A 837 -111.99 1.98 -55.09
N ALA A 838 -111.25 1.23 -55.92
CA ALA A 838 -111.61 1.02 -57.32
C ALA A 838 -112.86 0.15 -57.45
N GLU A 839 -112.98 -0.89 -56.62
CA GLU A 839 -114.13 -1.80 -56.58
C GLU A 839 -115.40 -1.08 -56.09
N THR A 840 -115.33 -0.30 -55.01
CA THR A 840 -116.47 0.51 -54.54
C THR A 840 -116.89 1.52 -55.60
N LYS A 841 -115.93 2.12 -56.33
CA LYS A 841 -116.25 3.04 -57.44
C LYS A 841 -116.93 2.31 -58.62
N GLN A 842 -116.50 1.09 -58.95
CA GLN A 842 -117.18 0.28 -59.97
C GLN A 842 -118.61 -0.10 -59.54
N GLN A 843 -118.81 -0.47 -58.27
CA GLN A 843 -120.14 -0.76 -57.72
C GLN A 843 -121.05 0.48 -57.71
N GLU A 844 -120.50 1.67 -57.47
CA GLU A 844 -121.21 2.95 -57.54
C GLU A 844 -121.57 3.32 -58.99
N GLU A 845 -120.66 3.17 -59.95
CA GLU A 845 -120.93 3.32 -61.38
C GLU A 845 -121.99 2.31 -61.88
N GLU A 846 -122.01 1.09 -61.35
CA GLU A 846 -123.02 0.08 -61.67
C GLU A 846 -124.39 0.39 -61.03
N ARG A 847 -124.41 0.93 -59.80
CA ARG A 847 -125.63 1.46 -59.17
C ARG A 847 -126.22 2.59 -60.00
N ILE A 848 -125.41 3.57 -60.41
CA ILE A 848 -125.84 4.71 -61.24
C ILE A 848 -126.45 4.21 -62.57
N LYS A 849 -125.84 3.20 -63.22
CA LYS A 849 -126.42 2.58 -64.43
C LYS A 849 -127.79 1.94 -64.16
N LYS A 850 -127.92 1.17 -63.08
CA LYS A 850 -129.19 0.53 -62.69
C LYS A 850 -130.27 1.56 -62.35
N GLU A 851 -129.91 2.64 -61.68
CA GLU A 851 -130.80 3.76 -61.34
C GLU A 851 -131.28 4.49 -62.61
N TYR A 852 -130.38 4.75 -63.56
CA TYR A 852 -130.72 5.32 -64.87
C TYR A 852 -131.63 4.41 -65.70
N GLU A 853 -131.46 3.08 -65.61
CA GLU A 853 -132.32 2.11 -66.30
C GLU A 853 -133.70 1.98 -65.63
N ILE A 854 -133.77 2.02 -64.29
CA ILE A 854 -135.03 2.13 -63.55
C ILE A 854 -135.77 3.41 -63.93
N GLN A 855 -135.07 4.54 -64.04
CA GLN A 855 -135.66 5.81 -64.46
C GLN A 855 -136.20 5.74 -65.90
N ARG A 856 -135.43 5.16 -66.85
CA ARG A 856 -135.90 4.91 -68.23
C ARG A 856 -137.16 4.05 -68.28
N LEU A 857 -137.23 2.99 -67.47
CA LEU A 857 -138.40 2.11 -67.38
C LEU A 857 -139.60 2.82 -66.73
N THR A 858 -139.36 3.72 -65.78
CA THR A 858 -140.39 4.54 -65.11
C THR A 858 -141.01 5.55 -66.09
N ASP A 859 -140.19 6.21 -66.91
CA ASP A 859 -140.66 7.11 -67.98
C ASP A 859 -141.44 6.34 -69.07
N GLU A 860 -141.02 5.11 -69.39
CA GLU A 860 -141.75 4.25 -70.34
C GLU A 860 -143.11 3.80 -69.77
N LEU A 861 -143.20 3.51 -68.47
CA LEU A 861 -144.46 3.23 -67.78
C LEU A 861 -145.39 4.45 -67.72
N LEU A 862 -144.83 5.64 -67.48
CA LEU A 862 -145.60 6.90 -67.51
C LEU A 862 -146.20 7.15 -68.89
N ARG A 863 -145.42 7.02 -69.97
CA ARG A 863 -145.92 7.12 -71.35
C ARG A 863 -147.06 6.13 -71.64
N LYS A 864 -146.90 4.85 -71.26
CA LYS A 864 -147.96 3.83 -71.45
C LYS A 864 -149.22 4.11 -70.64
N ASN A 865 -149.11 4.77 -69.48
CA ASN A 865 -150.26 5.21 -68.70
C ASN A 865 -150.95 6.43 -69.31
N GLU A 866 -150.20 7.39 -69.87
CA GLU A 866 -150.78 8.50 -70.62
C GLU A 866 -151.48 8.04 -71.90
N GLU A 867 -150.90 7.10 -72.65
CA GLU A 867 -151.53 6.45 -73.81
C GLU A 867 -152.86 5.78 -73.42
N LYS A 868 -152.90 5.01 -72.32
CA LYS A 868 -154.13 4.42 -71.78
C LYS A 868 -155.16 5.49 -71.38
N LYS A 869 -154.73 6.58 -70.74
CA LYS A 869 -155.60 7.69 -70.35
C LYS A 869 -156.21 8.37 -71.58
N ASN A 870 -155.43 8.58 -72.65
CA ASN A 870 -155.89 9.13 -73.91
C ASN A 870 -156.89 8.20 -74.62
N GLN A 871 -156.63 6.89 -74.65
CA GLN A 871 -157.59 5.89 -75.17
C GLN A 871 -158.90 5.86 -74.37
N LEU A 872 -158.85 5.98 -73.04
CA LEU A 872 -160.04 6.06 -72.19
C LEU A 872 -160.86 7.33 -72.46
N THR A 873 -160.19 8.47 -72.68
CA THR A 873 -160.84 9.74 -73.04
C THR A 873 -161.53 9.65 -74.41
N GLN A 874 -160.89 9.02 -75.41
CA GLN A 874 -161.50 8.76 -76.72
C GLN A 874 -162.71 7.82 -76.63
N ARG A 875 -162.69 6.80 -75.76
CA ARG A 875 -163.86 5.94 -75.50
C ARG A 875 -165.02 6.75 -74.93
N LYS A 876 -164.78 7.56 -73.90
CA LYS A 876 -165.82 8.41 -73.29
C LYS A 876 -166.42 9.43 -74.27
N GLN A 877 -165.62 9.98 -75.18
CA GLN A 877 -166.14 10.86 -76.24
C GLN A 877 -167.06 10.11 -77.23
N LYS A 878 -166.75 8.86 -77.57
CA LYS A 878 -167.62 8.02 -78.41
C LYS A 878 -168.91 7.61 -77.71
N GLU A 879 -168.84 7.26 -76.42
CA GLU A 879 -170.02 6.95 -75.59
C GLU A 879 -170.95 8.18 -75.49
N PHE A 880 -170.40 9.37 -75.26
CA PHE A 880 -171.18 10.62 -75.21
C PHE A 880 -171.87 10.95 -76.54
N GLN A 881 -171.24 10.64 -77.68
CA GLN A 881 -171.87 10.79 -78.99
C GLN A 881 -173.03 9.80 -79.25
N MET A 882 -172.95 8.57 -78.74
CA MET A 882 -174.07 7.61 -78.85
C MET A 882 -175.27 8.02 -77.98
N VAL A 883 -175.03 8.41 -76.73
CA VAL A 883 -176.11 8.85 -75.82
C VAL A 883 -176.87 10.06 -76.37
N ASN A 884 -176.18 10.98 -77.05
CA ASN A 884 -176.82 12.16 -77.65
C ASN A 884 -177.70 11.80 -78.88
N LEU A 885 -177.35 10.73 -79.61
CA LEU A 885 -178.17 10.18 -80.70
C LEU A 885 -179.42 9.46 -80.19
N ASP A 886 -179.29 8.66 -79.12
CA ASP A 886 -180.43 7.96 -78.52
C ASP A 886 -181.40 8.95 -77.83
N THR A 887 -180.89 10.01 -77.20
CA THR A 887 -181.73 11.07 -76.62
C THR A 887 -182.57 11.80 -77.68
N GLN A 888 -182.01 12.02 -78.88
CA GLN A 888 -182.76 12.59 -80.02
C GLN A 888 -183.82 11.65 -80.62
N ARG A 889 -183.71 10.32 -80.39
CA ARG A 889 -184.80 9.38 -80.74
C ARG A 889 -185.95 9.47 -79.75
N VAL A 890 -185.66 9.45 -78.45
CA VAL A 890 -186.69 9.47 -77.39
C VAL A 890 -187.52 10.77 -77.44
N ILE A 891 -186.89 11.92 -77.70
CA ILE A 891 -187.63 13.19 -77.84
C ILE A 891 -188.62 13.16 -79.02
N LYS A 892 -188.29 12.46 -80.11
CA LYS A 892 -189.17 12.34 -81.29
C LYS A 892 -190.36 11.39 -81.12
N GLU A 893 -190.26 10.42 -80.21
CA GLU A 893 -191.37 9.50 -79.91
C GLU A 893 -192.38 10.09 -78.92
N ILE A 894 -191.97 11.10 -78.13
CA ILE A 894 -192.85 11.81 -77.18
C ILE A 894 -193.65 12.94 -77.86
N GLU A 895 -193.25 13.39 -79.05
CA GLU A 895 -193.99 14.42 -79.83
C GLU A 895 -195.11 13.83 -80.73
N LEU A 896 -195.43 12.54 -80.62
CA LEU A 896 -196.33 11.84 -81.56
C LEU A 896 -197.32 10.82 -80.94
N ASN A 897 -197.45 10.77 -79.60
CA ASN A 897 -198.52 10.09 -78.84
C ASN A 897 -198.79 10.83 -77.53
#